data_AF-A0A962EG57-F1
#
_entry.id   AF-A0A962EG57-F1
#
_cell.length_a   1.000
_cell.length_b   1.000
_cell.length_c   1.000
_cell.angle_alpha   90.00
_cell.angle_beta   90.00
_cell.angle_gamma   90.00
#
_symmetry.space_group_name_H-M   'P 1'
#
loop_
_entity.id
_entity.type
_entity.pdbx_description
1 polymer ?
#
loop_
_entity_poly.entity_id
_entity_poly.type
_entity_poly.pdbx_seq_one_letter_code
_entity_poly.pdbx_strand_id
1 'polypeptide(L)'
;MANGLVDPNWNPLLAGSFPSVQALAVASNGDVYIGGDFESVGGVLRNRLAKLSASGVLDSNWDPAAVDGISNARILALALAGDQLIVGGRFTFIGGQSRNRLAKLSTSGAGAADPAWNPSSLSSDVHALAFDGSQFVYLNQRFDGLQGVSRIAVAGSGAADANWNVLTDAAVSAMALGGNDSIYIGGSFTLVQSTARSGLARLGTASQAVLDPAWTPAVAGYVQTLLRVGSDLYVAGRFSSIAGESRTQLARVGLLGSGVVDPGWMPSALGGSVNVMARESSGRIIVGGEFTQINAQARSGLAVLDGASGAPSAATDVEQPVRSLAAMATLPDQSLLIGGRFSRIGGFHRQNLVRLLPGGSVDTAWGADVQGVAVPYLQPPGEPGGFDYVISVWKLLVDAAGRVYVGGTFEQVGGVSRRNLARIGTDGQLDLGWVADADGAVAAMAFDASEQLLVGGNFSTLAGQPRGSLAKLGTGAAATLDASWVPTLSLGALPSVLLPDGAGSVFLGGAFNVVNGENCCTGIAKLSATGAGLRDTSWNINLSGSQRSINALALDGAGNIYLAGNFSGLSQAGNSFVRQGLARALASGAGDIDPVWSPQQLAFGYASLALPGDGRIYVVSGIWFPGWVFALSTSGTGLWDQSWNVTSNGSLFQILAAGNTLYVGGSFTAIGGQPRQGIAAFPLDGLFGDGLEDRVQ
;
A
#
# COMPACT_ATOMS: atom_id res chain seq x y z
N MET A 1 -19.62 -7.35 18.49
CA MET A 1 -18.59 -8.27 17.97
C MET A 1 -19.01 -8.63 16.55
N ALA A 2 -18.11 -8.65 15.59
CA ALA A 2 -16.84 -9.35 15.67
C ALA A 2 -16.98 -10.86 15.85
N ASN A 3 -17.77 -11.65 15.07
CA ASN A 3 -18.98 -11.37 14.25
C ASN A 3 -18.84 -11.87 12.79
N GLY A 4 -18.67 -10.98 11.80
CA GLY A 4 -18.09 -11.31 10.49
C GLY A 4 -18.45 -10.54 9.21
N LEU A 5 -19.18 -9.43 9.25
CA LEU A 5 -20.42 -9.43 8.46
C LEU A 5 -20.61 -8.30 7.41
N VAL A 6 -21.02 -8.55 6.17
CA VAL A 6 -21.16 -7.49 5.13
C VAL A 6 -22.28 -6.50 5.33
N ASP A 7 -21.85 -5.29 5.60
CA ASP A 7 -22.22 -4.08 4.91
C ASP A 7 -23.12 -4.20 3.64
N PRO A 8 -24.38 -3.74 3.68
CA PRO A 8 -25.24 -3.40 2.52
C PRO A 8 -25.60 -1.89 2.19
N ASN A 9 -25.05 -0.84 2.88
CA ASN A 9 -25.04 0.67 2.68
C ASN A 9 -23.83 1.73 2.25
N TRP A 10 -22.52 1.80 1.71
CA TRP A 10 -21.21 1.20 1.06
C TRP A 10 -21.03 0.21 -0.19
N ASN A 11 -21.22 0.51 -1.48
CA ASN A 11 -20.85 -0.40 -2.60
C ASN A 11 -20.69 0.31 -3.97
N PRO A 12 -19.54 0.22 -4.67
CA PRO A 12 -18.96 1.41 -5.30
C PRO A 12 -19.13 1.54 -6.80
N LEU A 13 -19.35 0.44 -7.53
CA LEU A 13 -19.86 0.44 -8.89
C LEU A 13 -18.87 0.43 -10.10
N LEU A 14 -17.61 -0.02 -9.86
CA LEU A 14 -16.63 -1.04 -10.39
C LEU A 14 -16.39 -1.66 -11.87
N ALA A 15 -16.48 -2.98 -12.32
CA ALA A 15 -16.23 -3.80 -13.65
C ALA A 15 -14.93 -3.83 -14.45
N GLY A 16 -14.85 -3.85 -15.79
CA GLY A 16 -13.57 -3.63 -16.53
C GLY A 16 -13.56 -4.20 -17.94
N SER A 17 -12.57 -3.83 -18.75
CA SER A 17 -11.91 -4.81 -19.63
C SER A 17 -11.36 -5.93 -18.76
N PHE A 18 -10.57 -5.60 -17.73
CA PHE A 18 -10.23 -6.51 -16.63
C PHE A 18 -10.04 -5.74 -15.34
N PRO A 19 -11.02 -5.63 -14.44
CA PRO A 19 -10.99 -4.84 -13.19
C PRO A 19 -9.62 -4.79 -12.40
N SER A 20 -9.38 -3.96 -11.34
CA SER A 20 -8.17 -3.88 -10.38
C SER A 20 -8.38 -2.87 -9.26
N VAL A 21 -7.36 -2.61 -8.44
CA VAL A 21 -6.85 -1.49 -7.60
C VAL A 21 -5.27 -1.82 -7.55
N GLN A 22 -4.26 -1.19 -6.91
CA GLN A 22 -2.91 -1.77 -6.45
C GLN A 22 -2.24 -1.68 -4.97
N ALA A 23 -1.84 -0.57 -4.21
CA ALA A 23 -1.37 -0.59 -2.73
C ALA A 23 -1.95 0.38 -1.50
N LEU A 24 -1.50 1.03 -0.32
CA LEU A 24 -2.33 1.88 0.74
C LEU A 24 -1.95 2.93 1.92
N ALA A 25 -2.70 4.08 2.16
CA ALA A 25 -3.00 4.68 3.54
C ALA A 25 -4.09 5.86 3.85
N VAL A 26 -4.45 6.15 5.16
CA VAL A 26 -5.60 6.82 5.94
C VAL A 26 -5.19 8.08 6.68
N ALA A 27 -6.09 9.08 6.85
CA ALA A 27 -5.96 10.17 7.82
C ALA A 27 -7.01 10.21 8.93
N SER A 28 -7.02 11.35 9.63
CA SER A 28 -7.78 11.67 10.82
C SER A 28 -9.30 11.55 10.71
N ASN A 29 -9.89 11.76 9.54
CA ASN A 29 -11.16 12.47 9.50
C ASN A 29 -12.38 11.73 8.90
N GLY A 30 -12.28 10.73 8.02
CA GLY A 30 -13.40 9.89 7.50
C GLY A 30 -13.27 9.24 6.09
N ASP A 31 -13.44 9.99 4.99
CA ASP A 31 -13.24 9.69 3.55
C ASP A 31 -11.82 9.42 3.03
N VAL A 32 -11.73 8.67 1.98
CA VAL A 32 -10.67 7.69 1.79
C VAL A 32 -10.22 7.63 0.38
N TYR A 33 -8.94 7.49 0.06
CA TYR A 33 -8.35 7.93 -1.17
C TYR A 33 -7.34 6.85 -1.75
N ILE A 34 -7.26 6.55 -3.06
CA ILE A 34 -7.40 5.17 -3.69
C ILE A 34 -6.92 4.93 -5.19
N GLY A 35 -7.24 3.84 -5.97
CA GLY A 35 -6.60 3.59 -7.31
C GLY A 35 -6.19 2.22 -8.00
N GLY A 36 -6.38 2.08 -9.33
CA GLY A 36 -6.10 0.90 -10.22
C GLY A 36 -6.50 1.23 -11.68
N ASP A 37 -6.43 0.33 -12.69
CA ASP A 37 -6.48 0.50 -14.21
C ASP A 37 -7.84 0.62 -15.05
N PHE A 38 -8.88 1.27 -14.53
CA PHE A 38 -10.35 1.20 -14.81
C PHE A 38 -10.74 1.79 -16.14
N GLU A 39 -12.01 1.54 -16.44
CA GLU A 39 -12.81 2.25 -17.41
C GLU A 39 -14.25 2.56 -16.88
N SER A 40 -14.54 2.59 -15.55
CA SER A 40 -15.82 3.00 -14.86
C SER A 40 -16.07 2.68 -13.32
N VAL A 41 -16.98 3.40 -12.63
CA VAL A 41 -17.57 3.23 -11.27
C VAL A 41 -19.02 3.79 -11.24
N GLY A 42 -19.77 3.89 -10.14
CA GLY A 42 -20.60 5.06 -9.70
C GLY A 42 -21.50 5.94 -10.61
N GLY A 43 -21.30 6.09 -11.93
CA GLY A 43 -22.33 6.52 -12.88
C GLY A 43 -21.77 7.06 -14.19
N VAL A 44 -20.77 7.93 -14.09
CA VAL A 44 -20.45 8.90 -15.14
C VAL A 44 -19.00 8.80 -15.51
N LEU A 45 -18.67 8.56 -16.79
CA LEU A 45 -17.31 8.51 -17.37
C LEU A 45 -16.39 9.38 -16.59
N ARG A 46 -15.26 8.82 -16.22
CA ARG A 46 -14.18 9.42 -15.48
C ARG A 46 -12.90 8.62 -15.89
N ASN A 47 -11.86 8.30 -15.09
CA ASN A 47 -10.70 7.32 -15.26
C ASN A 47 -9.73 7.40 -14.06
N ARG A 48 -8.48 6.88 -13.98
CA ARG A 48 -7.54 6.57 -12.82
C ARG A 48 -7.72 7.07 -11.35
N LEU A 49 -8.77 7.81 -10.94
CA LEU A 49 -8.91 8.78 -9.82
C LEU A 49 -10.28 9.62 -9.86
N ALA A 50 -10.85 10.20 -8.73
CA ALA A 50 -12.27 10.69 -8.40
C ALA A 50 -12.55 11.12 -6.86
N LYS A 51 -13.77 11.31 -6.25
CA LYS A 51 -13.94 11.74 -4.79
C LYS A 51 -15.20 11.40 -3.90
N LEU A 52 -15.01 11.16 -2.57
CA LEU A 52 -16.06 11.08 -1.51
C LEU A 52 -15.98 12.01 -0.26
N SER A 53 -16.31 11.48 0.94
CA SER A 53 -17.25 12.01 1.92
C SER A 53 -17.44 11.17 3.22
N ALA A 54 -18.53 11.45 3.96
CA ALA A 54 -19.73 10.58 3.99
C ALA A 54 -20.91 11.13 3.19
N SER A 55 -21.31 12.35 3.50
CA SER A 55 -22.48 13.04 2.98
C SER A 55 -22.47 13.35 1.47
N GLY A 56 -23.64 13.68 0.94
CA GLY A 56 -23.87 13.86 -0.49
C GLY A 56 -24.16 12.54 -1.24
N VAL A 57 -24.37 12.54 -2.55
CA VAL A 57 -24.07 13.56 -3.57
C VAL A 57 -22.57 13.78 -3.76
N LEU A 58 -21.95 12.96 -4.62
CA LEU A 58 -20.57 13.08 -5.11
C LEU A 58 -20.16 14.51 -5.53
N ASP A 59 -18.99 14.90 -5.03
CA ASP A 59 -18.02 15.89 -5.53
C ASP A 59 -17.67 15.70 -7.02
N SER A 60 -18.62 16.04 -7.87
CA SER A 60 -18.75 15.85 -9.32
C SER A 60 -17.63 16.39 -10.23
N ASN A 61 -16.42 16.54 -9.70
CA ASN A 61 -15.50 17.57 -10.17
C ASN A 61 -14.02 17.16 -10.00
N TRP A 62 -13.72 16.20 -9.12
CA TRP A 62 -12.36 15.93 -8.66
C TRP A 62 -11.55 15.14 -9.72
N ASP A 63 -10.65 15.77 -10.48
CA ASP A 63 -10.43 15.30 -11.85
C ASP A 63 -9.00 14.84 -12.29
N PRO A 64 -8.11 14.25 -11.47
CA PRO A 64 -6.66 14.25 -11.72
C PRO A 64 -6.08 13.28 -12.80
N ALA A 65 -6.48 13.40 -14.08
CA ALA A 65 -6.62 12.34 -15.11
C ALA A 65 -5.48 11.70 -15.93
N ALA A 66 -5.66 10.48 -16.45
CA ALA A 66 -4.62 9.47 -16.74
C ALA A 66 -4.51 8.81 -18.14
N VAL A 67 -4.51 9.57 -19.24
CA VAL A 67 -4.25 9.01 -20.57
C VAL A 67 -2.79 8.33 -20.60
N ASP A 68 -2.09 7.94 -21.68
CA ASP A 68 -0.67 7.39 -21.55
C ASP A 68 0.23 7.51 -22.81
N GLY A 69 -0.29 8.00 -23.93
CA GLY A 69 0.29 7.74 -25.23
C GLY A 69 0.12 6.28 -25.70
N ILE A 70 0.16 5.28 -24.80
CA ILE A 70 0.16 3.85 -25.16
C ILE A 70 -0.68 2.92 -24.25
N SER A 71 -1.68 3.40 -23.50
CA SER A 71 -2.50 2.65 -22.51
C SER A 71 -1.78 1.52 -21.74
N ASN A 72 -0.51 1.70 -21.36
CA ASN A 72 0.30 0.65 -20.72
C ASN A 72 0.89 1.09 -19.38
N ALA A 73 0.26 2.09 -18.79
CA ALA A 73 0.81 2.87 -17.72
C ALA A 73 0.54 2.26 -16.34
N ARG A 74 1.22 1.18 -15.92
CA ARG A 74 0.85 0.51 -14.66
C ARG A 74 0.88 1.39 -13.42
N ILE A 75 -0.27 1.46 -12.73
CA ILE A 75 -0.45 2.18 -11.46
C ILE A 75 -0.59 1.20 -10.23
N LEU A 76 0.40 1.07 -9.33
CA LEU A 76 0.80 -0.17 -8.63
C LEU A 76 0.94 -0.14 -7.07
N ALA A 77 0.64 0.95 -6.34
CA ALA A 77 1.24 1.20 -4.99
C ALA A 77 0.75 2.38 -4.05
N LEU A 78 0.14 2.32 -2.82
CA LEU A 78 -0.57 3.48 -2.11
C LEU A 78 -0.14 3.83 -0.58
N ALA A 79 -0.43 4.98 0.12
CA ALA A 79 0.11 5.54 1.44
C ALA A 79 -0.72 6.66 2.20
N LEU A 80 -0.25 7.33 3.32
CA LEU A 80 -0.79 8.63 3.86
C LEU A 80 0.21 9.69 4.48
N ALA A 81 -0.15 10.93 4.95
CA ALA A 81 0.70 12.20 5.24
C ALA A 81 0.06 14.53 7.09
N GLY A 82 -0.22 15.86 6.84
CA GLY A 82 -1.58 16.32 6.56
C GLY A 82 -1.86 16.88 5.16
N ASP A 83 -1.57 18.16 4.88
CA ASP A 83 -2.15 19.02 3.80
C ASP A 83 -1.91 18.62 2.32
N GLN A 84 -1.70 17.33 2.06
CA GLN A 84 -0.55 16.84 1.34
C GLN A 84 -0.68 15.34 0.96
N LEU A 85 -0.42 14.96 -0.30
CA LEU A 85 -0.46 13.60 -0.86
C LEU A 85 0.38 13.31 -2.13
N ILE A 86 1.01 12.15 -2.21
CA ILE A 86 2.07 11.81 -3.16
C ILE A 86 1.68 10.44 -3.80
N VAL A 87 1.79 10.14 -5.12
CA VAL A 87 1.51 8.81 -5.82
C VAL A 87 2.37 8.28 -7.00
N GLY A 88 2.76 6.98 -7.00
CA GLY A 88 3.36 6.17 -8.15
C GLY A 88 2.65 6.31 -9.52
N GLY A 89 3.13 5.87 -10.74
CA GLY A 89 4.39 5.20 -11.10
C GLY A 89 4.93 4.84 -12.54
N ARG A 90 4.27 4.50 -13.67
CA ARG A 90 4.90 4.25 -15.05
C ARG A 90 4.30 4.98 -16.33
N PHE A 91 4.38 6.32 -16.49
CA PHE A 91 3.41 7.20 -17.21
C PHE A 91 3.93 8.41 -18.06
N THR A 92 3.05 9.30 -18.62
CA THR A 92 3.31 10.61 -19.34
C THR A 92 2.54 11.94 -18.97
N PHE A 93 1.25 12.26 -19.25
CA PHE A 93 0.46 13.59 -19.18
C PHE A 93 -0.60 13.72 -17.97
N ILE A 94 -1.43 14.81 -17.75
CA ILE A 94 -2.46 15.16 -16.64
C ILE A 94 -2.54 16.65 -16.06
N GLY A 95 -3.37 17.61 -16.53
CA GLY A 95 -3.76 18.98 -15.97
C GLY A 95 -3.12 20.41 -16.25
N GLY A 96 -2.47 20.83 -17.36
CA GLY A 96 -1.52 22.01 -17.46
C GLY A 96 -0.19 21.88 -18.30
N GLN A 97 0.96 21.40 -17.73
CA GLN A 97 2.29 21.12 -18.37
C GLN A 97 2.87 19.66 -18.33
N SER A 98 3.79 19.20 -17.44
CA SER A 98 4.89 18.24 -17.86
C SER A 98 5.60 17.17 -16.91
N ARG A 99 5.00 16.47 -15.92
CA ARG A 99 5.55 15.20 -15.30
C ARG A 99 5.52 13.90 -16.14
N ASN A 100 6.56 13.34 -16.76
CA ASN A 100 6.58 11.88 -16.64
C ASN A 100 6.98 11.69 -15.20
N ARG A 101 6.18 11.14 -14.38
CA ARG A 101 6.73 10.36 -13.32
C ARG A 101 6.34 11.13 -12.07
N LEU A 102 7.38 11.72 -11.48
CA LEU A 102 7.46 12.40 -10.18
C LEU A 102 6.12 12.95 -9.65
N ALA A 103 5.67 12.75 -8.40
CA ALA A 103 4.31 13.13 -8.01
C ALA A 103 4.07 13.82 -6.62
N LYS A 104 3.11 14.77 -6.49
CA LYS A 104 2.52 15.54 -5.37
C LYS A 104 1.37 16.51 -5.80
N LEU A 105 0.12 16.53 -5.26
CA LEU A 105 -1.11 17.31 -5.72
C LEU A 105 -2.25 17.91 -4.82
N SER A 106 -2.38 19.13 -4.26
CA SER A 106 -3.59 19.60 -3.44
C SER A 106 -4.55 18.63 -2.83
N THR A 107 -4.98 19.04 -1.66
CA THR A 107 -6.10 18.46 -1.06
C THR A 107 -7.39 19.19 -1.59
N SER A 108 -7.33 20.37 -2.26
CA SER A 108 -8.48 21.18 -2.76
C SER A 108 -8.48 21.49 -4.26
N GLY A 109 -9.63 21.83 -4.83
CA GLY A 109 -9.72 22.31 -6.22
C GLY A 109 -9.78 21.21 -7.27
N ALA A 110 -9.20 21.40 -8.47
CA ALA A 110 -9.62 20.69 -9.69
C ALA A 110 -8.62 19.70 -10.30
N GLY A 111 -7.32 19.98 -10.24
CA GLY A 111 -6.31 19.02 -10.66
C GLY A 111 -4.99 19.58 -11.24
N ALA A 112 -4.14 20.16 -10.40
CA ALA A 112 -2.76 20.63 -10.65
C ALA A 112 -1.46 19.97 -9.98
N ALA A 113 -0.49 19.31 -10.66
CA ALA A 113 0.92 19.03 -10.20
C ALA A 113 1.70 20.06 -9.35
N ASP A 114 2.62 19.66 -8.44
CA ASP A 114 3.44 20.56 -7.59
C ASP A 114 4.66 21.28 -8.24
N PRO A 115 4.64 22.62 -8.48
CA PRO A 115 5.60 23.40 -9.28
C PRO A 115 7.09 23.30 -9.08
N ALA A 116 7.53 22.54 -8.10
CA ALA A 116 8.94 22.37 -7.80
C ALA A 116 9.52 21.04 -8.31
N TRP A 117 8.73 19.97 -8.35
CA TRP A 117 9.27 18.76 -7.76
C TRP A 117 9.39 17.52 -8.66
N ASN A 118 10.62 17.12 -8.94
CA ASN A 118 11.02 15.89 -9.63
C ASN A 118 12.54 15.62 -9.30
N PRO A 119 13.11 14.41 -9.41
CA PRO A 119 14.54 14.22 -9.07
C PRO A 119 15.43 13.35 -10.00
N SER A 120 15.62 13.70 -11.25
CA SER A 120 16.68 13.29 -12.18
C SER A 120 17.50 11.94 -12.26
N SER A 121 17.21 10.76 -11.67
CA SER A 121 17.98 9.53 -12.07
C SER A 121 17.43 8.08 -11.80
N LEU A 122 16.29 7.59 -12.38
CA LEU A 122 15.92 6.15 -12.20
C LEU A 122 15.33 5.37 -13.42
N SER A 123 14.85 4.11 -13.25
CA SER A 123 14.70 3.08 -14.31
C SER A 123 13.35 2.35 -14.66
N SER A 124 12.59 1.67 -13.76
CA SER A 124 11.55 0.65 -14.14
C SER A 124 10.12 0.68 -13.48
N ASP A 125 9.62 -0.37 -12.76
CA ASP A 125 8.31 -0.49 -12.06
C ASP A 125 8.43 -1.10 -10.63
N VAL A 126 7.39 -1.00 -9.80
CA VAL A 126 7.39 -1.06 -8.31
C VAL A 126 6.00 -1.35 -7.78
N HIS A 127 5.85 -1.76 -6.50
CA HIS A 127 4.55 -2.20 -6.07
C HIS A 127 3.98 -1.87 -4.66
N ALA A 128 4.51 -0.95 -3.81
CA ALA A 128 3.66 -0.36 -2.71
C ALA A 128 4.10 0.98 -2.04
N LEU A 129 3.53 1.34 -0.86
CA LEU A 129 3.83 2.47 0.05
C LEU A 129 3.23 2.35 1.47
N ALA A 130 3.20 3.41 2.31
CA ALA A 130 2.62 3.63 3.67
C ALA A 130 3.31 4.85 4.36
N PHE A 131 3.19 5.08 5.68
CA PHE A 131 3.64 6.31 6.40
C PHE A 131 3.50 6.27 7.96
N ASP A 132 4.02 7.28 8.72
CA ASP A 132 3.49 7.67 10.05
C ASP A 132 3.61 9.15 10.55
N GLY A 133 4.75 9.86 10.50
CA GLY A 133 4.93 11.16 11.24
C GLY A 133 5.92 12.26 10.74
N SER A 134 7.25 12.09 10.78
CA SER A 134 8.29 13.12 10.45
C SER A 134 8.85 13.12 9.00
N GLN A 135 10.18 13.15 8.76
CA GLN A 135 10.73 13.77 7.54
C GLN A 135 11.81 13.03 6.71
N PHE A 136 11.84 11.70 6.68
CA PHE A 136 12.03 10.96 5.42
C PHE A 136 11.05 9.83 5.34
N VAL A 137 10.89 9.42 4.12
CA VAL A 137 9.98 8.48 3.62
C VAL A 137 11.00 7.66 2.67
N TYR A 138 10.73 6.59 1.89
CA TYR A 138 11.45 5.32 1.78
C TYR A 138 10.93 4.43 0.61
N LEU A 139 11.66 3.48 -0.06
CA LEU A 139 11.33 3.10 -1.47
C LEU A 139 12.02 1.85 -2.34
N ASN A 140 11.30 0.83 -2.99
CA ASN A 140 11.71 -0.27 -4.01
C ASN A 140 11.99 -0.15 -5.54
N GLN A 141 13.10 -0.77 -6.01
CA GLN A 141 14.01 -0.48 -7.17
C GLN A 141 14.45 -1.65 -8.07
N ARG A 142 15.51 -1.47 -8.90
CA ARG A 142 16.20 -2.50 -9.69
C ARG A 142 17.67 -2.15 -10.12
N PHE A 143 18.64 -2.24 -9.21
CA PHE A 143 20.02 -1.78 -9.51
C PHE A 143 20.88 -2.78 -10.22
N ASP A 144 21.35 -2.40 -11.42
CA ASP A 144 22.41 -3.10 -12.14
C ASP A 144 22.13 -4.63 -12.31
N GLY A 145 20.85 -5.00 -12.34
CA GLY A 145 20.33 -6.38 -12.41
C GLY A 145 19.85 -6.96 -11.07
N LEU A 146 20.37 -6.45 -9.97
CA LEU A 146 19.97 -6.72 -8.59
C LEU A 146 18.83 -5.79 -8.16
N GLN A 147 18.42 -5.88 -6.90
CA GLN A 147 17.33 -5.13 -6.27
C GLN A 147 17.84 -4.57 -4.84
N GLY A 148 17.11 -4.16 -3.74
CA GLY A 148 17.52 -3.41 -2.47
C GLY A 148 17.13 -1.90 -1.92
N VAL A 149 17.35 -1.49 -0.68
CA VAL A 149 16.35 -0.66 0.06
C VAL A 149 16.50 0.94 0.34
N SER A 150 15.91 1.93 -0.44
CA SER A 150 16.13 3.46 -0.68
C SER A 150 15.25 4.62 -0.13
N ARG A 151 15.70 5.91 0.05
CA ARG A 151 15.07 6.98 0.94
C ARG A 151 14.96 8.48 0.53
N ILE A 152 13.94 9.24 1.02
CA ILE A 152 13.78 10.72 0.81
C ILE A 152 13.04 11.57 1.83
N ALA A 153 13.44 12.83 2.06
CA ALA A 153 12.81 13.83 2.94
C ALA A 153 11.65 14.68 2.36
N VAL A 154 11.31 15.83 3.00
CA VAL A 154 10.01 16.57 3.02
C VAL A 154 9.78 18.07 2.64
N ALA A 155 10.64 19.02 3.03
CA ALA A 155 10.38 20.46 3.04
C ALA A 155 10.53 21.22 1.71
N GLY A 156 11.04 20.56 0.68
CA GLY A 156 11.81 21.23 -0.36
C GLY A 156 12.09 20.63 -1.72
N SER A 157 13.31 20.11 -1.97
CA SER A 157 13.80 19.98 -3.36
C SER A 157 14.19 18.61 -3.86
N GLY A 158 14.08 17.59 -3.04
CA GLY A 158 15.24 16.78 -2.65
C GLY A 158 15.98 15.91 -3.67
N ALA A 159 17.08 15.29 -3.20
CA ALA A 159 17.79 14.19 -3.87
C ALA A 159 17.76 12.89 -3.02
N ALA A 160 18.81 12.09 -2.92
CA ALA A 160 18.62 10.66 -3.03
C ALA A 160 19.18 9.68 -1.98
N ASP A 161 18.62 9.55 -0.77
CA ASP A 161 19.31 8.87 0.34
C ASP A 161 19.62 7.37 0.15
N ALA A 162 20.89 6.97 0.04
CA ALA A 162 22.24 7.60 0.25
C ALA A 162 22.95 7.49 1.58
N ASN A 163 22.38 6.93 2.62
CA ASN A 163 23.15 6.57 3.80
C ASN A 163 22.53 5.36 4.48
N TRP A 164 21.86 4.51 3.72
CA TRP A 164 21.33 3.20 4.08
C TRP A 164 20.90 2.44 2.80
N ASN A 165 21.81 2.12 1.85
CA ASN A 165 21.45 1.31 0.65
C ASN A 165 21.59 -0.15 0.96
N VAL A 166 20.89 -1.05 0.27
CA VAL A 166 20.68 -2.39 0.82
C VAL A 166 20.07 -3.40 -0.17
N LEU A 167 20.88 -4.11 -0.97
CA LEU A 167 20.58 -5.10 -2.04
C LEU A 167 19.37 -6.06 -2.01
N THR A 168 19.03 -6.56 -3.22
CA THR A 168 18.33 -7.80 -3.53
C THR A 168 18.87 -8.66 -4.69
N ASP A 169 18.59 -9.98 -4.79
CA ASP A 169 18.69 -10.78 -6.02
C ASP A 169 17.32 -11.30 -6.53
N ALA A 170 16.26 -10.46 -6.46
CA ALA A 170 15.17 -10.27 -7.45
C ALA A 170 13.89 -9.54 -6.89
N ALA A 171 12.68 -9.97 -7.29
CA ALA A 171 11.41 -9.20 -7.25
C ALA A 171 10.88 -8.86 -5.84
N VAL A 172 9.95 -7.89 -5.75
CA VAL A 172 9.74 -7.10 -4.52
C VAL A 172 8.34 -7.00 -3.98
N SER A 173 8.22 -7.19 -2.64
CA SER A 173 6.90 -7.15 -1.98
C SER A 173 6.63 -6.35 -0.67
N ALA A 174 7.24 -6.34 0.57
CA ALA A 174 6.64 -5.53 1.73
C ALA A 174 7.58 -4.55 2.71
N MET A 175 7.57 -3.22 3.26
CA MET A 175 6.95 -1.70 3.35
C MET A 175 5.41 -1.02 3.93
N ALA A 176 4.58 -0.76 5.06
CA ALA A 176 3.92 -1.24 6.44
C ALA A 176 4.54 -1.73 7.94
N LEU A 177 4.53 -1.09 9.16
CA LEU A 177 5.60 -1.14 10.26
C LEU A 177 5.14 -1.63 11.69
N GLY A 178 5.06 -0.71 12.69
CA GLY A 178 5.16 -0.87 14.16
C GLY A 178 5.91 0.16 15.07
N GLY A 179 6.76 1.14 14.72
CA GLY A 179 7.42 2.01 15.75
C GLY A 179 8.66 2.84 15.34
N ASN A 180 9.50 3.27 16.30
CA ASN A 180 10.54 4.29 16.11
C ASN A 180 11.98 3.80 15.81
N ASP A 181 12.16 2.49 15.65
CA ASP A 181 13.49 1.87 15.68
C ASP A 181 13.69 0.78 14.63
N SER A 182 12.81 0.65 13.61
CA SER A 182 12.83 -0.51 12.68
C SER A 182 12.07 -0.47 11.31
N ILE A 183 12.32 -1.44 10.37
CA ILE A 183 11.62 -1.68 9.06
C ILE A 183 11.27 -3.13 8.65
N TYR A 184 10.25 -3.30 7.79
CA TYR A 184 9.54 -4.54 7.48
C TYR A 184 9.39 -4.89 5.97
N ILE A 185 9.39 -6.21 5.59
CA ILE A 185 10.19 -7.02 4.57
C ILE A 185 9.91 -8.61 4.77
N GLY A 186 10.24 -9.73 4.04
CA GLY A 186 9.84 -11.19 4.34
C GLY A 186 9.16 -12.22 3.31
N GLY A 187 9.67 -13.40 2.87
CA GLY A 187 8.90 -14.30 1.89
C GLY A 187 9.45 -15.43 0.91
N SER A 188 9.83 -15.17 -0.40
CA SER A 188 10.51 -16.08 -1.42
C SER A 188 12.06 -16.18 -1.68
N PHE A 189 12.89 -15.12 -1.61
CA PHE A 189 14.41 -14.97 -1.65
C PHE A 189 15.26 -16.13 -1.03
N THR A 190 16.61 -16.02 -0.92
CA THR A 190 17.51 -17.14 -0.46
C THR A 190 18.61 -16.87 0.63
N LEU A 191 19.23 -15.68 0.84
CA LEU A 191 20.60 -15.55 1.47
C LEU A 191 21.16 -14.14 1.98
N VAL A 192 21.20 -13.84 3.29
CA VAL A 192 21.51 -12.56 4.04
C VAL A 192 22.95 -12.07 4.16
N GLN A 193 23.29 -10.97 3.46
CA GLN A 193 24.52 -10.76 2.68
C GLN A 193 25.19 -12.12 2.64
N SER A 194 24.48 -13.13 2.11
CA SER A 194 24.78 -14.58 2.20
C SER A 194 24.22 -15.55 3.32
N THR A 195 23.26 -15.23 4.20
CA THR A 195 22.61 -16.07 5.27
C THR A 195 21.12 -16.49 5.07
N ALA A 196 20.78 -17.77 5.05
CA ALA A 196 19.39 -18.20 4.84
C ALA A 196 18.41 -17.94 6.02
N ARG A 197 17.12 -17.85 5.69
CA ARG A 197 15.89 -17.94 6.50
C ARG A 197 14.76 -17.91 5.49
N SER A 198 14.69 -18.89 4.58
CA SER A 198 13.67 -19.06 3.49
C SER A 198 12.46 -18.27 3.92
N GLY A 199 12.01 -17.15 3.33
CA GLY A 199 11.19 -16.04 3.89
C GLY A 199 11.60 -15.00 4.99
N LEU A 200 11.41 -15.15 6.33
CA LEU A 200 11.08 -14.01 7.27
C LEU A 200 12.36 -13.32 7.75
N ALA A 201 12.25 -12.11 8.28
CA ALA A 201 13.31 -11.44 9.05
C ALA A 201 12.72 -10.48 10.08
N ARG A 202 13.56 -9.83 10.87
CA ARG A 202 13.31 -8.57 11.52
C ARG A 202 14.39 -7.62 11.13
N LEU A 203 14.06 -6.37 10.84
CA LEU A 203 15.08 -5.44 10.40
C LEU A 203 14.87 -4.07 11.07
N GLY A 204 15.87 -3.50 11.76
CA GLY A 204 15.81 -2.26 12.61
C GLY A 204 16.06 -0.90 11.89
N THR A 205 16.28 0.24 12.59
CA THR A 205 16.59 1.57 11.97
C THR A 205 17.48 2.54 12.80
N ALA A 206 18.72 2.70 12.31
CA ALA A 206 19.77 3.73 12.43
C ALA A 206 20.57 3.75 11.06
N SER A 207 21.71 4.40 10.78
CA SER A 207 22.54 4.40 9.52
C SER A 207 22.76 3.17 8.63
N GLN A 208 23.06 2.03 9.22
CA GLN A 208 23.34 0.81 8.47
C GLN A 208 22.35 -0.14 9.08
N ALA A 209 22.69 -1.34 9.54
CA ALA A 209 21.68 -1.99 10.37
C ALA A 209 22.16 -3.02 11.38
N VAL A 210 21.40 -3.35 12.41
CA VAL A 210 21.56 -4.66 13.05
C VAL A 210 20.36 -5.59 12.76
N LEU A 211 20.74 -6.85 12.53
CA LEU A 211 20.05 -7.84 11.69
C LEU A 211 19.48 -9.03 12.44
N ASP A 212 19.20 -8.92 13.72
CA ASP A 212 18.33 -9.85 14.40
C ASP A 212 18.71 -11.42 14.58
N PRO A 213 18.95 -12.00 15.84
CA PRO A 213 19.26 -13.39 16.39
C PRO A 213 19.05 -15.05 15.85
N ALA A 214 17.64 -15.01 16.23
CA ALA A 214 16.51 -15.95 16.72
C ALA A 214 14.93 -15.83 16.56
N TRP A 215 14.24 -14.73 16.21
CA TRP A 215 12.79 -14.51 15.82
C TRP A 215 12.12 -15.44 14.70
N THR A 216 12.19 -16.80 14.79
CA THR A 216 12.23 -17.93 13.78
C THR A 216 11.00 -18.66 13.07
N PRO A 217 9.77 -18.15 12.80
CA PRO A 217 8.69 -18.96 12.15
C PRO A 217 8.93 -19.58 10.72
N ALA A 218 9.21 -20.90 10.61
CA ALA A 218 9.49 -21.65 9.35
C ALA A 218 8.23 -22.17 8.60
N VAL A 219 8.37 -22.69 7.38
CA VAL A 219 7.36 -22.41 6.33
C VAL A 219 7.85 -23.02 4.94
N ALA A 220 7.23 -22.80 3.74
CA ALA A 220 7.89 -22.92 2.36
C ALA A 220 7.21 -22.27 1.07
N GLY A 221 7.90 -21.40 0.26
CA GLY A 221 7.53 -20.88 -1.13
C GLY A 221 7.49 -19.31 -1.45
N TYR A 222 6.64 -18.74 -2.39
CA TYR A 222 6.59 -17.29 -2.90
C TYR A 222 5.22 -16.48 -2.94
N VAL A 223 4.98 -15.38 -2.16
CA VAL A 223 3.66 -14.62 -1.89
C VAL A 223 3.46 -13.12 -2.38
N GLN A 224 2.38 -12.35 -1.90
CA GLN A 224 2.41 -11.03 -1.21
C GLN A 224 1.24 -10.31 -0.28
N THR A 225 1.00 -10.40 1.09
CA THR A 225 0.58 -9.30 2.11
C THR A 225 0.53 -9.62 3.66
N LEU A 226 0.80 -8.64 4.57
CA LEU A 226 0.66 -8.63 6.08
C LEU A 226 -0.49 -7.70 6.59
N LEU A 227 -0.64 -7.26 7.88
CA LEU A 227 -1.18 -5.93 8.41
C LEU A 227 -0.37 -5.46 9.61
N ARG A 228 -0.82 -4.46 10.41
CA ARG A 228 -0.50 -4.19 11.83
C ARG A 228 -1.64 -3.60 12.66
N VAL A 229 -2.00 -4.18 13.83
CA VAL A 229 -3.13 -3.63 14.64
C VAL A 229 -2.89 -3.66 16.15
N GLY A 230 -1.77 -3.08 16.56
CA GLY A 230 -1.23 -3.34 17.89
C GLY A 230 -0.31 -4.56 17.85
N SER A 231 0.05 -5.07 19.02
CA SER A 231 1.24 -5.86 19.31
C SER A 231 1.38 -7.27 18.71
N ASP A 232 0.63 -7.63 17.66
CA ASP A 232 0.39 -8.91 16.95
C ASP A 232 1.15 -9.08 15.59
N LEU A 233 1.40 -10.23 14.88
CA LEU A 233 1.61 -10.19 13.37
C LEU A 233 0.96 -11.24 12.49
N TYR A 234 0.12 -10.75 11.58
CA TYR A 234 -0.67 -11.47 10.61
C TYR A 234 0.01 -11.49 9.23
N VAL A 235 -0.21 -12.58 8.47
CA VAL A 235 0.54 -13.04 7.28
C VAL A 235 -0.20 -13.97 6.29
N ALA A 236 -0.30 -13.72 4.97
CA ALA A 236 -1.03 -14.65 4.08
C ALA A 236 -0.57 -14.80 2.63
N GLY A 237 -1.05 -15.82 1.88
CA GLY A 237 -0.40 -16.16 0.62
C GLY A 237 -0.91 -16.90 -0.63
N ARG A 238 -0.08 -17.07 -1.68
CA ARG A 238 -0.15 -18.23 -2.58
C ARG A 238 1.23 -18.84 -2.96
N PHE A 239 1.88 -19.85 -2.34
CA PHE A 239 2.13 -21.21 0.19
C PHE A 239 1.23 -22.47 0.77
N SER A 240 1.81 -23.53 1.41
CA SER A 240 1.05 -24.71 1.96
C SER A 240 1.23 -25.23 3.43
N SER A 241 2.29 -24.93 4.20
CA SER A 241 2.53 -25.42 5.59
C SER A 241 2.92 -24.35 6.67
N ILE A 242 2.16 -24.10 7.76
CA ILE A 242 2.32 -22.95 8.72
C ILE A 242 3.42 -23.26 9.75
N ALA A 243 4.71 -23.37 9.41
CA ALA A 243 5.85 -24.06 10.08
C ALA A 243 5.62 -25.48 10.57
N GLY A 244 4.42 -25.99 10.37
CA GLY A 244 3.90 -27.20 10.97
C GLY A 244 2.38 -27.15 10.89
N GLU A 245 1.78 -26.07 11.40
CA GLU A 245 0.34 -25.88 11.42
C GLU A 245 -0.30 -25.98 10.03
N SER A 246 -1.32 -26.82 9.89
CA SER A 246 -2.11 -26.84 8.67
C SER A 246 -3.15 -25.75 8.69
N ARG A 247 -3.10 -25.00 7.61
CA ARG A 247 -3.97 -23.89 7.30
C ARG A 247 -4.06 -23.88 5.79
N THR A 248 -4.92 -23.09 5.19
CA THR A 248 -4.80 -22.87 3.76
C THR A 248 -4.83 -21.38 3.59
N GLN A 249 -3.74 -20.93 2.98
CA GLN A 249 -3.17 -19.63 2.70
C GLN A 249 -3.52 -18.35 3.53
N LEU A 250 -4.14 -18.58 4.71
CA LEU A 250 -4.41 -17.83 6.02
C LEU A 250 -3.39 -18.59 8.77
N ALA A 251 -3.19 -17.83 9.93
CA ALA A 251 -2.55 -18.30 11.20
C ALA A 251 -2.91 -17.54 12.49
N ARG A 252 -2.13 -17.66 13.58
CA ARG A 252 -2.24 -16.89 14.83
C ARG A 252 -0.94 -16.47 15.63
N VAL A 253 -0.07 -15.49 15.31
CA VAL A 253 1.16 -15.11 16.08
C VAL A 253 1.30 -13.62 16.49
N GLY A 254 2.19 -13.33 17.44
CA GLY A 254 2.18 -12.12 18.26
C GLY A 254 3.45 -11.35 18.47
N LEU A 255 4.02 -10.83 17.39
CA LEU A 255 5.27 -10.09 17.34
C LEU A 255 6.43 -10.72 18.08
N LEU A 256 6.52 -10.52 19.40
CA LEU A 256 7.65 -10.89 20.25
C LEU A 256 8.03 -12.39 20.21
N GLY A 257 8.74 -12.87 19.17
CA GLY A 257 9.69 -13.98 19.35
C GLY A 257 10.03 -14.90 18.17
N SER A 258 10.32 -16.19 18.40
CA SER A 258 10.40 -17.25 17.37
C SER A 258 9.17 -18.05 16.79
N GLY A 259 7.91 -18.04 17.29
CA GLY A 259 6.71 -18.22 16.41
C GLY A 259 5.42 -19.02 16.71
N VAL A 260 4.89 -19.30 17.92
CA VAL A 260 3.75 -20.29 17.97
C VAL A 260 2.43 -19.66 17.53
N VAL A 261 1.94 -20.09 16.37
CA VAL A 261 0.54 -19.92 15.96
C VAL A 261 -0.35 -20.76 16.86
N ASP A 262 -1.17 -20.14 17.70
CA ASP A 262 -2.28 -20.78 18.44
C ASP A 262 -3.40 -21.25 17.44
N PRO A 263 -4.55 -21.83 17.86
CA PRO A 263 -5.31 -22.68 16.90
C PRO A 263 -6.75 -22.29 16.46
N GLY A 264 -7.61 -21.75 17.32
CA GLY A 264 -9.07 -22.03 17.25
C GLY A 264 -9.97 -21.26 16.26
N TRP A 265 -9.57 -20.97 15.02
CA TRP A 265 -10.22 -19.95 14.14
C TRP A 265 -9.66 -20.06 12.71
N MET A 266 -10.49 -20.12 11.66
CA MET A 266 -10.02 -20.79 10.42
C MET A 266 -10.71 -20.43 9.09
N PRO A 267 -10.08 -19.60 8.27
CA PRO A 267 -9.99 -19.65 6.80
C PRO A 267 -9.92 -20.96 6.00
N SER A 268 -10.66 -21.00 4.87
CA SER A 268 -10.63 -22.02 3.80
C SER A 268 -11.12 -21.52 2.41
N ALA A 269 -10.26 -21.57 1.37
CA ALA A 269 -10.39 -20.81 0.11
C ALA A 269 -10.12 -21.53 -1.20
N LEU A 270 -10.90 -21.15 -2.21
CA LEU A 270 -11.33 -22.12 -3.20
C LEU A 270 -11.42 -21.51 -4.61
N GLY A 271 -10.28 -21.55 -5.30
CA GLY A 271 -10.14 -21.32 -6.73
C GLY A 271 -9.02 -20.34 -7.11
N GLY A 272 -8.51 -19.52 -6.18
CA GLY A 272 -7.40 -18.63 -6.52
C GLY A 272 -7.09 -17.35 -5.64
N SER A 273 -6.02 -16.57 -5.88
CA SER A 273 -5.31 -15.63 -4.96
C SER A 273 -5.92 -14.41 -4.31
N VAL A 274 -5.09 -13.42 -3.97
CA VAL A 274 -5.25 -12.23 -3.11
C VAL A 274 -3.84 -11.66 -3.02
N ASN A 275 -3.58 -10.35 -2.94
CA ASN A 275 -2.37 -9.76 -2.36
C ASN A 275 -2.41 -8.35 -1.59
N VAL A 276 -3.51 -7.85 -1.01
CA VAL A 276 -3.72 -6.59 -0.23
C VAL A 276 -4.89 -6.62 0.78
N MET A 277 -4.90 -5.68 1.72
CA MET A 277 -5.85 -5.54 2.80
C MET A 277 -6.02 -4.06 3.18
N ALA A 278 -6.63 -3.75 4.33
CA ALA A 278 -6.54 -2.53 5.13
C ALA A 278 -7.48 -2.54 6.34
N ARG A 279 -7.44 -1.48 7.15
CA ARG A 279 -8.49 -1.05 8.07
C ARG A 279 -8.95 0.34 7.58
N GLU A 280 -10.22 0.65 7.72
CA GLU A 280 -10.68 1.97 8.20
C GLU A 280 -10.36 1.89 9.71
N SER A 281 -11.32 1.83 10.62
CA SER A 281 -11.25 2.52 11.88
C SER A 281 -11.17 1.69 13.26
N SER A 282 -12.01 0.74 13.82
CA SER A 282 -11.73 -0.11 15.10
C SER A 282 -11.41 -1.72 15.26
N GLY A 283 -11.27 -2.67 14.25
CA GLY A 283 -11.69 -4.12 14.14
C GLY A 283 -11.78 -4.77 12.68
N ARG A 284 -12.89 -5.48 12.24
CA ARG A 284 -13.49 -6.10 10.95
C ARG A 284 -12.84 -5.98 9.50
N ILE A 285 -12.07 -6.92 8.88
CA ILE A 285 -10.98 -6.62 7.83
C ILE A 285 -10.93 -7.15 6.32
N ILE A 286 -10.76 -6.37 5.22
CA ILE A 286 -11.01 -6.77 3.76
C ILE A 286 -9.88 -7.42 2.92
N VAL A 287 -10.18 -8.02 1.74
CA VAL A 287 -9.50 -9.17 1.04
C VAL A 287 -9.63 -9.07 -0.49
N GLY A 288 -8.91 -9.93 -1.25
CA GLY A 288 -9.35 -10.45 -2.59
C GLY A 288 -8.50 -10.66 -3.93
N GLY A 289 -7.90 -11.80 -4.29
CA GLY A 289 -7.39 -12.23 -5.62
C GLY A 289 -8.24 -13.38 -6.22
N GLU A 290 -7.80 -14.61 -6.78
CA GLU A 290 -8.31 -15.71 -7.81
C GLU A 290 -9.43 -16.88 -7.68
N PHE A 291 -10.06 -17.19 -6.55
CA PHE A 291 -11.22 -18.05 -6.15
C PHE A 291 -12.65 -17.63 -6.46
N THR A 292 -13.60 -18.53 -6.18
CA THR A 292 -15.03 -18.27 -6.37
C THR A 292 -15.92 -18.48 -5.13
N GLN A 293 -15.40 -18.78 -3.93
CA GLN A 293 -16.22 -19.00 -2.71
C GLN A 293 -15.57 -18.50 -1.41
N ILE A 294 -16.31 -18.31 -0.31
CA ILE A 294 -15.75 -18.01 1.03
C ILE A 294 -16.49 -18.66 2.17
N ASN A 295 -15.84 -19.21 3.19
CA ASN A 295 -16.55 -20.09 4.14
C ASN A 295 -17.45 -21.08 3.33
N ALA A 296 -17.01 -21.46 2.12
CA ALA A 296 -17.78 -22.07 1.02
C ALA A 296 -18.98 -21.28 0.40
N GLN A 297 -19.41 -20.14 0.93
CA GLN A 297 -20.46 -19.29 0.36
C GLN A 297 -20.08 -18.71 -1.02
N ALA A 298 -21.02 -18.78 -1.98
CA ALA A 298 -20.80 -18.56 -3.42
C ALA A 298 -20.44 -17.12 -3.75
N ARG A 299 -19.14 -16.88 -3.90
CA ARG A 299 -18.63 -15.53 -3.83
C ARG A 299 -17.11 -15.53 -4.06
N SER A 300 -16.66 -14.60 -4.88
CA SER A 300 -15.50 -14.63 -5.72
C SER A 300 -14.65 -13.38 -5.57
N GLY A 301 -14.47 -12.74 -4.39
CA GLY A 301 -13.76 -11.44 -4.34
C GLY A 301 -13.34 -10.61 -3.12
N LEU A 302 -14.21 -9.82 -2.51
CA LEU A 302 -13.94 -8.63 -1.74
C LEU A 302 -14.87 -8.30 -0.52
N ALA A 303 -14.54 -8.75 0.71
CA ALA A 303 -15.47 -9.50 1.60
C ALA A 303 -16.66 -8.78 2.24
N VAL A 304 -17.10 -9.35 3.38
CA VAL A 304 -16.88 -8.77 4.72
C VAL A 304 -16.58 -9.83 5.80
N LEU A 305 -15.91 -9.43 6.92
CA LEU A 305 -15.24 -10.18 8.01
C LEU A 305 -14.97 -9.34 9.26
N ASP A 306 -14.73 -9.91 10.45
CA ASP A 306 -14.96 -9.17 11.71
C ASP A 306 -14.14 -9.48 12.98
N GLY A 307 -13.64 -8.42 13.62
CA GLY A 307 -12.44 -8.32 14.46
C GLY A 307 -12.00 -9.57 15.23
N ALA A 308 -12.84 -10.08 16.12
CA ALA A 308 -12.52 -11.20 17.00
C ALA A 308 -12.91 -12.56 16.42
N SER A 309 -14.12 -12.71 15.86
CA SER A 309 -14.72 -14.02 15.51
C SER A 309 -15.50 -14.02 14.18
N GLY A 310 -14.90 -13.57 13.08
CA GLY A 310 -15.60 -12.94 11.96
C GLY A 310 -15.92 -13.65 10.62
N ALA A 311 -17.06 -14.34 10.47
CA ALA A 311 -17.57 -14.91 9.20
C ALA A 311 -18.61 -14.04 8.39
N PRO A 312 -18.56 -13.96 7.03
CA PRO A 312 -19.24 -12.99 6.11
C PRO A 312 -20.80 -12.77 6.14
N SER A 313 -21.32 -11.57 5.74
CA SER A 313 -22.79 -11.23 5.56
C SER A 313 -23.34 -10.61 4.22
N ALA A 314 -24.00 -9.43 4.11
CA ALA A 314 -24.99 -8.89 3.11
C ALA A 314 -24.51 -8.21 1.75
N ALA A 315 -25.44 -7.75 0.87
CA ALA A 315 -25.41 -7.68 -0.62
C ALA A 315 -24.76 -6.46 -1.32
N THR A 316 -23.94 -6.66 -2.38
CA THR A 316 -22.90 -5.69 -2.82
C THR A 316 -22.38 -5.84 -4.30
N ASP A 317 -23.27 -6.02 -5.31
CA ASP A 317 -23.08 -6.94 -6.48
C ASP A 317 -22.58 -6.46 -7.90
N VAL A 318 -22.14 -7.41 -8.78
CA VAL A 318 -20.92 -7.34 -9.65
C VAL A 318 -20.75 -8.35 -10.82
N GLU A 319 -19.83 -8.07 -11.78
CA GLU A 319 -19.60 -8.76 -13.08
C GLU A 319 -18.20 -9.39 -13.43
N GLN A 320 -17.02 -8.79 -13.16
CA GLN A 320 -15.68 -9.13 -13.75
C GLN A 320 -14.48 -9.21 -12.73
N PRO A 321 -13.23 -9.66 -13.06
CA PRO A 321 -12.05 -9.81 -12.15
C PRO A 321 -10.94 -8.69 -12.07
N VAL A 322 -10.60 -8.27 -10.85
CA VAL A 322 -9.83 -7.11 -10.27
C VAL A 322 -8.25 -7.01 -10.09
N ARG A 323 -7.22 -6.96 -10.98
CA ARG A 323 -5.71 -6.98 -10.65
C ARG A 323 -5.01 -5.95 -9.66
N SER A 324 -5.54 -5.58 -8.46
CA SER A 324 -4.89 -5.39 -7.09
C SER A 324 -5.53 -4.38 -6.06
N LEU A 325 -4.97 -3.81 -4.94
CA LEU A 325 -5.56 -2.57 -4.27
C LEU A 325 -4.70 -1.43 -3.78
N ALA A 326 -4.80 -0.31 -4.51
CA ALA A 326 -4.34 1.04 -4.33
C ALA A 326 -5.47 1.73 -3.65
N ALA A 327 -5.51 1.38 -2.41
CA ALA A 327 -6.23 1.89 -1.33
C ALA A 327 -7.50 2.63 -1.53
N MET A 328 -7.54 3.70 -0.73
CA MET A 328 -8.19 3.93 0.53
C MET A 328 -7.44 4.98 1.42
N ALA A 329 -8.14 5.85 2.19
CA ALA A 329 -7.62 6.89 3.12
C ALA A 329 -8.55 7.28 4.33
N THR A 330 -8.85 8.56 4.75
CA THR A 330 -9.93 9.02 5.75
C THR A 330 -10.08 10.62 6.01
N LEU A 331 -11.14 11.40 5.52
CA LEU A 331 -11.67 12.86 5.64
C LEU A 331 -13.08 13.14 6.31
N PRO A 332 -13.38 14.27 7.02
CA PRO A 332 -14.54 14.57 7.90
C PRO A 332 -15.63 13.59 8.39
N ASP A 333 -16.32 12.79 7.57
CA ASP A 333 -17.62 12.21 7.98
C ASP A 333 -17.79 10.67 7.80
N GLN A 334 -16.78 9.97 7.27
CA GLN A 334 -16.63 8.50 7.04
C GLN A 334 -17.32 7.87 5.81
N SER A 335 -16.48 7.52 4.84
CA SER A 335 -16.79 6.67 3.68
C SER A 335 -15.50 6.16 3.08
N LEU A 336 -15.60 5.19 2.17
CA LEU A 336 -14.43 4.73 1.45
C LEU A 336 -14.36 4.99 -0.05
N LEU A 337 -13.57 5.98 -0.55
CA LEU A 337 -13.34 6.01 -2.00
C LEU A 337 -12.71 4.63 -2.31
N ILE A 338 -12.88 4.08 -3.52
CA ILE A 338 -11.96 3.06 -4.12
C ILE A 338 -11.85 3.07 -5.63
N GLY A 339 -10.66 2.69 -6.12
CA GLY A 339 -10.16 3.04 -7.45
C GLY A 339 -9.30 1.99 -8.06
N GLY A 340 -9.20 1.72 -9.35
CA GLY A 340 -9.15 0.31 -9.74
C GLY A 340 -8.96 -0.06 -11.21
N ARG A 341 -8.73 -1.30 -11.68
CA ARG A 341 -8.77 -1.70 -13.12
C ARG A 341 -10.15 -1.74 -13.75
N PHE A 342 -11.12 -1.11 -13.09
CA PHE A 342 -12.52 -1.42 -13.25
C PHE A 342 -13.50 -0.57 -14.11
N SER A 343 -14.45 -1.16 -14.83
CA SER A 343 -15.48 -0.54 -15.69
C SER A 343 -17.02 -0.74 -15.60
N ARG A 344 -17.65 -1.33 -14.54
CA ARG A 344 -19.04 -1.23 -13.93
C ARG A 344 -19.30 -2.16 -12.69
N ILE A 345 -19.98 -1.78 -11.61
CA ILE A 345 -20.76 -2.74 -10.76
C ILE A 345 -22.06 -2.11 -10.43
N GLY A 346 -23.05 -2.90 -10.02
CA GLY A 346 -24.41 -2.42 -9.88
C GLY A 346 -24.91 -1.58 -11.08
N GLY A 347 -24.28 -1.71 -12.26
CA GLY A 347 -24.64 -1.04 -13.51
C GLY A 347 -23.98 0.30 -13.91
N PHE A 348 -22.97 0.87 -13.23
CA PHE A 348 -22.55 2.29 -13.46
C PHE A 348 -21.23 2.53 -14.26
N HIS A 349 -20.87 3.81 -14.61
CA HIS A 349 -19.88 4.19 -15.66
C HIS A 349 -18.63 5.15 -15.43
N ARG A 350 -18.19 5.49 -14.21
CA ARG A 350 -17.17 6.47 -13.73
C ARG A 350 -15.71 6.06 -13.52
N GLN A 351 -14.81 6.29 -14.46
CA GLN A 351 -13.54 5.59 -14.42
C GLN A 351 -12.60 5.99 -13.18
N ASN A 352 -11.68 5.12 -12.68
CA ASN A 352 -10.56 5.22 -11.69
C ASN A 352 -10.76 5.40 -10.16
N LEU A 353 -11.81 6.05 -9.62
CA LEU A 353 -12.14 6.28 -8.16
C LEU A 353 -13.72 6.50 -8.06
N VAL A 354 -14.39 6.98 -6.96
CA VAL A 354 -15.89 6.86 -6.70
C VAL A 354 -16.70 7.96 -5.90
N ARG A 355 -17.97 7.71 -5.40
CA ARG A 355 -18.69 8.23 -4.15
C ARG A 355 -19.12 7.04 -3.29
N LEU A 356 -18.84 6.96 -1.98
CA LEU A 356 -19.09 5.72 -1.24
C LEU A 356 -19.33 5.62 0.28
N LEU A 357 -20.58 5.94 0.61
CA LEU A 357 -21.34 5.83 1.86
C LEU A 357 -20.89 4.79 2.90
N PRO A 358 -21.02 4.98 4.21
CA PRO A 358 -20.69 3.98 5.22
C PRO A 358 -21.73 2.84 5.30
N GLY A 359 -21.30 1.58 5.14
CA GLY A 359 -22.12 0.40 5.44
C GLY A 359 -22.56 -0.62 4.36
N GLY A 360 -22.30 -0.57 3.03
CA GLY A 360 -22.63 -1.47 1.82
C GLY A 360 -23.44 -1.14 0.43
N SER A 361 -23.83 0.09 -0.02
CA SER A 361 -24.42 0.65 -1.29
C SER A 361 -23.76 1.98 -1.82
N VAL A 362 -23.95 2.41 -3.08
CA VAL A 362 -23.30 3.54 -3.86
C VAL A 362 -23.55 5.00 -3.38
N ASP A 363 -22.89 6.01 -3.98
CA ASP A 363 -23.64 7.15 -4.59
C ASP A 363 -23.22 7.55 -6.04
N THR A 364 -24.20 8.16 -6.71
CA THR A 364 -24.33 8.59 -8.10
C THR A 364 -23.56 9.83 -8.55
N ALA A 365 -23.36 10.87 -7.72
CA ALA A 365 -23.59 12.24 -8.24
C ALA A 365 -22.51 12.87 -9.16
N TRP A 366 -22.55 12.48 -10.44
CA TRP A 366 -21.82 13.05 -11.59
C TRP A 366 -20.30 12.82 -11.65
N GLY A 367 -19.60 12.62 -10.52
CA GLY A 367 -18.25 12.02 -10.52
C GLY A 367 -17.08 12.87 -10.98
N ALA A 368 -15.90 12.30 -10.82
CA ALA A 368 -14.60 12.95 -10.72
C ALA A 368 -13.54 12.12 -11.52
N ASP A 369 -12.93 12.67 -12.59
CA ASP A 369 -12.23 11.94 -13.68
C ASP A 369 -10.87 11.54 -13.30
N VAL A 370 -10.38 10.46 -13.90
CA VAL A 370 -9.01 10.31 -14.35
C VAL A 370 -8.73 9.71 -15.76
N GLN A 371 -9.47 9.98 -16.86
CA GLN A 371 -9.29 9.54 -18.32
C GLN A 371 -8.10 8.64 -18.80
N GLY A 372 -8.18 7.65 -19.75
CA GLY A 372 -7.04 6.79 -20.31
C GLY A 372 -6.61 6.95 -21.84
N VAL A 373 -5.35 6.79 -22.36
CA VAL A 373 -5.01 6.94 -23.84
C VAL A 373 -5.16 5.57 -24.43
N ALA A 374 -6.36 5.29 -24.92
CA ALA A 374 -6.69 4.01 -25.56
C ALA A 374 -5.58 3.50 -26.50
N VAL A 375 -4.99 2.34 -26.22
CA VAL A 375 -4.34 1.53 -27.27
C VAL A 375 -5.31 0.48 -27.78
N PRO A 376 -5.37 0.29 -29.10
CA PRO A 376 -5.98 -0.89 -29.68
C PRO A 376 -5.26 -2.16 -29.18
N TYR A 377 -6.02 -3.09 -28.63
CA TYR A 377 -5.53 -4.44 -28.34
C TYR A 377 -5.76 -5.36 -29.54
N LEU A 378 -4.78 -6.21 -29.86
CA LEU A 378 -4.93 -7.23 -30.89
C LEU A 378 -5.43 -8.53 -30.24
N GLN A 379 -6.75 -8.71 -30.28
CA GLN A 379 -7.48 -9.78 -29.60
C GLN A 379 -7.58 -11.06 -30.46
N PRO A 380 -7.59 -12.27 -29.86
CA PRO A 380 -7.87 -13.50 -30.59
C PRO A 380 -9.28 -13.52 -31.22
N PRO A 381 -9.51 -14.28 -32.31
CA PRO A 381 -10.82 -14.31 -32.98
C PRO A 381 -11.92 -14.95 -32.11
N GLY A 382 -12.94 -14.16 -31.74
CA GLY A 382 -14.15 -14.67 -31.09
C GLY A 382 -14.83 -13.70 -30.11
N GLU A 383 -14.05 -12.80 -29.50
CA GLU A 383 -14.53 -11.87 -28.48
C GLU A 383 -14.99 -10.51 -29.06
N PRO A 384 -15.96 -9.82 -28.44
CA PRO A 384 -16.24 -8.40 -28.72
C PRO A 384 -15.04 -7.52 -28.34
N GLY A 385 -14.65 -6.61 -29.24
CA GLY A 385 -13.41 -5.84 -29.10
C GLY A 385 -13.40 -4.85 -27.92
N GLY A 386 -12.33 -4.91 -27.13
CA GLY A 386 -12.02 -3.94 -26.06
C GLY A 386 -10.66 -3.25 -26.26
N PHE A 387 -10.41 -2.19 -25.49
CA PHE A 387 -9.10 -1.56 -25.40
C PHE A 387 -8.34 -2.16 -24.22
N ASP A 388 -7.13 -2.69 -24.43
CA ASP A 388 -6.30 -3.16 -23.31
C ASP A 388 -5.62 -1.96 -22.66
N TYR A 389 -6.37 -1.40 -21.72
CA TYR A 389 -5.88 -0.53 -20.68
C TYR A 389 -5.01 -1.36 -19.73
N VAL A 390 -3.69 -1.22 -19.82
CA VAL A 390 -2.62 -1.81 -18.97
C VAL A 390 -2.01 -0.72 -18.06
N ILE A 391 -2.86 0.19 -17.60
CA ILE A 391 -2.60 1.36 -16.77
C ILE A 391 -2.57 0.95 -15.23
N SER A 392 -2.85 1.71 -14.11
CA SER A 392 -3.33 1.27 -12.70
C SER A 392 -3.75 2.29 -11.54
N VAL A 393 -3.40 2.30 -10.22
CA VAL A 393 -3.14 3.46 -9.27
C VAL A 393 -2.11 3.14 -8.18
N TRP A 394 -1.29 4.12 -7.82
CA TRP A 394 -0.28 4.06 -6.79
C TRP A 394 -0.96 4.72 -5.53
N LYS A 395 -0.88 5.96 -4.99
CA LYS A 395 -1.23 6.40 -3.59
C LYS A 395 -2.34 7.43 -3.35
N LEU A 396 -2.64 7.75 -2.08
CA LEU A 396 -3.50 8.77 -1.47
C LEU A 396 -3.71 8.55 0.07
N LEU A 397 -3.39 9.38 1.09
CA LEU A 397 -2.92 10.81 1.20
C LEU A 397 -3.93 11.95 1.68
N VAL A 398 -4.20 12.30 2.96
CA VAL A 398 -5.28 13.29 3.34
C VAL A 398 -4.87 14.25 4.47
N ASP A 399 -5.35 15.48 4.45
CA ASP A 399 -5.34 16.37 5.62
C ASP A 399 -6.61 16.40 6.46
N ALA A 400 -6.39 16.81 7.70
CA ALA A 400 -7.17 17.83 8.42
C ALA A 400 -8.22 18.63 7.59
N ALA A 401 -7.85 19.35 6.53
CA ALA A 401 -8.77 20.21 5.78
C ALA A 401 -9.77 19.46 4.87
N GLY A 402 -9.73 18.13 4.83
CA GLY A 402 -10.79 17.29 4.25
C GLY A 402 -10.70 17.14 2.75
N ARG A 403 -9.47 17.03 2.26
CA ARG A 403 -9.05 17.60 0.98
C ARG A 403 -8.11 16.44 0.42
N VAL A 404 -7.97 16.13 -0.90
CA VAL A 404 -7.30 14.89 -1.46
C VAL A 404 -6.21 15.08 -2.60
N TYR A 405 -4.89 14.81 -2.44
CA TYR A 405 -3.90 14.80 -3.58
C TYR A 405 -3.94 13.57 -4.55
N VAL A 406 -2.86 13.36 -5.35
CA VAL A 406 -2.40 12.16 -6.09
C VAL A 406 -0.96 12.22 -6.72
N GLY A 407 -0.83 11.98 -8.03
CA GLY A 407 0.15 11.23 -8.83
C GLY A 407 -0.55 9.95 -9.33
N GLY A 408 -0.01 9.17 -10.25
CA GLY A 408 -0.82 8.12 -10.88
C GLY A 408 -0.12 7.45 -12.02
N THR A 409 -0.75 7.12 -13.12
CA THR A 409 -0.05 6.55 -14.27
C THR A 409 -0.83 6.96 -15.51
N PHE A 410 -0.49 8.14 -16.05
CA PHE A 410 -1.41 9.17 -16.55
C PHE A 410 -1.09 9.94 -17.88
N GLU A 411 -2.13 10.66 -18.43
CA GLU A 411 -2.21 11.71 -19.52
C GLU A 411 -3.21 12.97 -19.47
N GLN A 412 -4.48 13.08 -18.97
CA GLN A 412 -5.37 14.31 -19.25
C GLN A 412 -6.58 14.66 -18.30
N VAL A 413 -6.42 15.45 -17.20
CA VAL A 413 -7.33 15.90 -16.04
C VAL A 413 -8.75 16.36 -16.35
N GLY A 414 -9.77 15.50 -16.29
CA GLY A 414 -11.07 15.91 -16.84
C GLY A 414 -10.98 16.30 -18.30
N GLY A 415 -10.08 15.64 -19.02
CA GLY A 415 -9.55 16.06 -20.32
C GLY A 415 -8.39 17.07 -20.27
N VAL A 416 -8.15 17.83 -19.19
CA VAL A 416 -7.16 18.92 -19.12
C VAL A 416 -5.71 18.38 -19.07
N SER A 417 -4.78 18.79 -19.93
CA SER A 417 -3.48 18.09 -20.09
C SER A 417 -2.25 18.76 -19.45
N ARG A 418 -1.63 18.14 -18.45
CA ARG A 418 -0.33 18.38 -17.75
C ARG A 418 0.36 17.06 -17.82
N ARG A 419 0.93 16.54 -16.77
CA ARG A 419 1.79 15.38 -16.77
C ARG A 419 2.05 15.00 -15.32
N ASN A 420 2.04 13.69 -15.16
CA ASN A 420 1.99 12.76 -14.04
C ASN A 420 1.50 13.16 -12.64
N LEU A 421 0.80 14.29 -12.55
CA LEU A 421 0.26 14.89 -11.36
C LEU A 421 -0.89 15.95 -11.59
N ALA A 422 -2.05 15.91 -10.88
CA ALA A 422 -3.08 16.99 -10.64
C ALA A 422 -3.84 17.25 -9.24
N ARG A 423 -3.73 18.41 -8.53
CA ARG A 423 -4.24 19.04 -7.26
C ARG A 423 -5.75 19.17 -7.02
N ILE A 424 -6.36 18.43 -6.06
CA ILE A 424 -7.82 18.20 -6.01
C ILE A 424 -8.60 18.11 -4.67
N GLY A 425 -9.70 18.85 -4.70
CA GLY A 425 -10.97 18.85 -3.96
C GLY A 425 -11.15 18.41 -2.51
N THR A 426 -11.61 19.38 -1.70
CA THR A 426 -12.78 19.21 -0.80
C THR A 426 -14.11 19.09 -1.56
N ASP A 427 -14.06 19.50 -2.84
CA ASP A 427 -15.16 19.83 -3.76
C ASP A 427 -14.89 19.28 -5.17
N GLY A 428 -13.66 19.49 -5.67
CA GLY A 428 -13.18 19.19 -7.01
C GLY A 428 -13.28 20.36 -8.04
N GLN A 429 -13.87 21.53 -7.74
CA GLN A 429 -14.23 22.53 -8.77
C GLN A 429 -13.08 23.44 -9.24
N LEU A 430 -12.21 23.97 -8.36
CA LEU A 430 -11.23 25.00 -8.79
C LEU A 430 -9.89 25.03 -8.04
N ASP A 431 -8.88 24.37 -8.61
CA ASP A 431 -7.45 24.71 -8.48
C ASP A 431 -6.67 24.06 -9.65
N LEU A 432 -5.96 24.89 -10.40
CA LEU A 432 -5.04 24.56 -11.49
C LEU A 432 -3.65 25.19 -11.26
N GLY A 433 -3.52 26.05 -10.23
CA GLY A 433 -2.55 27.15 -10.14
C GLY A 433 -1.22 26.79 -9.51
N TRP A 434 -1.18 25.68 -8.78
CA TRP A 434 0.03 25.02 -8.34
C TRP A 434 0.40 24.11 -9.56
N VAL A 435 1.26 24.58 -10.49
CA VAL A 435 1.59 24.09 -11.89
C VAL A 435 2.88 23.22 -12.03
N ALA A 436 2.95 21.98 -12.59
CA ALA A 436 4.26 21.23 -12.55
C ALA A 436 4.62 19.94 -13.37
N ASP A 437 5.94 19.61 -13.27
CA ASP A 437 6.75 18.91 -14.30
C ASP A 437 7.82 17.87 -13.79
N ALA A 438 8.12 16.82 -14.55
CA ALA A 438 8.94 15.62 -14.22
C ALA A 438 9.19 14.75 -15.46
N ASP A 439 9.88 13.61 -15.37
CA ASP A 439 10.13 12.68 -16.52
C ASP A 439 10.42 11.15 -16.35
N GLY A 440 10.16 10.47 -15.24
CA GLY A 440 10.24 8.99 -15.09
C GLY A 440 9.78 8.56 -13.71
N ALA A 441 9.45 7.28 -13.41
CA ALA A 441 8.55 6.73 -12.39
C ALA A 441 8.20 7.64 -11.25
N VAL A 442 7.06 7.35 -10.71
CA VAL A 442 6.93 7.59 -9.32
C VAL A 442 7.10 6.28 -8.66
N ALA A 443 7.64 6.27 -7.46
CA ALA A 443 7.12 5.39 -6.49
C ALA A 443 6.36 6.03 -5.40
N ALA A 444 7.01 6.84 -4.60
CA ALA A 444 6.88 6.70 -3.18
C ALA A 444 6.74 7.98 -2.42
N MET A 445 5.93 7.96 -1.34
CA MET A 445 5.04 9.09 -1.08
C MET A 445 4.46 9.36 0.36
N ALA A 446 4.84 10.44 1.11
CA ALA A 446 4.12 10.96 2.34
C ALA A 446 4.55 12.33 3.00
N PHE A 447 4.07 12.79 4.19
CA PHE A 447 4.25 14.18 4.80
C PHE A 447 5.12 14.22 6.06
N ASP A 448 5.39 15.38 6.67
CA ASP A 448 6.07 15.45 7.98
C ASP A 448 5.35 16.22 9.08
N ALA A 449 5.97 16.20 10.27
CA ALA A 449 5.67 17.03 11.43
C ALA A 449 5.76 18.56 11.18
N SER A 450 6.16 18.99 9.99
CA SER A 450 6.11 20.38 9.50
C SER A 450 4.98 20.59 8.46
N GLU A 451 4.11 19.60 8.25
CA GLU A 451 3.08 19.53 7.21
C GLU A 451 3.63 19.68 5.78
N GLN A 452 4.92 19.38 5.57
CA GLN A 452 5.54 19.39 4.26
C GLN A 452 5.42 18.01 3.60
N LEU A 453 5.98 17.76 2.41
CA LEU A 453 5.67 16.51 1.69
C LEU A 453 6.80 15.86 0.83
N LEU A 454 7.01 14.56 1.01
CA LEU A 454 8.16 13.71 0.68
C LEU A 454 7.90 12.69 -0.43
N VAL A 455 8.83 12.45 -1.38
CA VAL A 455 8.45 11.89 -2.71
C VAL A 455 9.56 11.20 -3.62
N GLY A 456 9.50 9.97 -4.22
CA GLY A 456 10.59 9.41 -5.16
C GLY A 456 10.27 8.30 -6.21
N GLY A 457 11.05 8.03 -7.32
CA GLY A 457 10.57 7.30 -8.57
C GLY A 457 11.46 6.91 -9.87
N ASN A 458 11.37 7.38 -11.15
CA ASN A 458 12.19 6.86 -12.36
C ASN A 458 12.80 7.88 -13.37
N PHE A 459 12.93 9.14 -12.99
CA PHE A 459 13.11 10.36 -13.80
C PHE A 459 14.54 10.78 -14.17
N SER A 460 14.57 11.97 -14.80
CA SER A 460 15.65 12.79 -15.33
C SER A 460 15.56 14.35 -15.07
N THR A 461 14.58 14.96 -14.36
CA THR A 461 14.47 16.45 -14.03
C THR A 461 13.95 16.81 -12.59
N LEU A 462 13.41 18.02 -12.30
CA LEU A 462 12.92 18.62 -11.01
C LEU A 462 11.95 19.81 -11.26
N ALA A 463 10.68 19.60 -11.68
CA ALA A 463 9.83 20.65 -12.32
C ALA A 463 10.61 21.54 -13.30
N GLY A 464 11.30 20.90 -14.25
CA GLY A 464 12.23 21.57 -15.15
C GLY A 464 13.63 21.86 -14.59
N GLN A 465 13.87 21.77 -13.28
CA GLN A 465 15.21 21.70 -12.70
C GLN A 465 15.79 20.24 -12.85
N PRO A 466 16.89 19.84 -12.19
CA PRO A 466 17.30 18.41 -12.06
C PRO A 466 17.60 17.96 -10.61
N ARG A 467 17.24 16.73 -10.15
CA ARG A 467 17.57 16.31 -8.76
C ARG A 467 17.67 14.84 -8.28
N GLY A 468 18.31 13.92 -8.99
CA GLY A 468 18.79 12.62 -8.45
C GLY A 468 17.85 11.73 -7.59
N SER A 469 17.43 10.59 -8.16
CA SER A 469 16.57 9.50 -7.67
C SER A 469 15.28 9.76 -6.85
N LEU A 470 15.11 10.88 -6.15
CA LEU A 470 14.30 10.95 -4.94
C LEU A 470 14.10 12.45 -4.49
N ALA A 471 12.93 13.02 -4.14
CA ALA A 471 12.77 14.42 -3.68
C ALA A 471 11.83 14.77 -2.50
N LYS A 472 12.30 15.73 -1.72
CA LYS A 472 11.70 16.52 -0.63
C LYS A 472 10.79 17.64 -1.16
N LEU A 473 9.70 18.12 -0.50
CA LEU A 473 8.85 19.28 -0.93
C LEU A 473 7.79 20.08 -0.07
N GLY A 474 7.86 21.43 -0.04
CA GLY A 474 6.90 22.42 0.55
C GLY A 474 5.61 22.80 -0.22
N THR A 475 4.59 23.39 0.45
CA THR A 475 3.24 22.81 0.40
C THR A 475 2.01 23.68 0.06
N GLY A 476 2.09 25.00 0.19
CA GLY A 476 0.93 25.93 0.16
C GLY A 476 0.18 26.12 -1.19
N ALA A 477 -0.08 27.39 -1.56
CA ALA A 477 -0.82 27.74 -2.80
C ALA A 477 0.05 27.70 -4.07
N ALA A 478 1.36 27.82 -3.89
CA ALA A 478 2.37 27.29 -4.78
C ALA A 478 3.34 26.44 -3.93
N ALA A 479 4.43 26.00 -4.55
CA ALA A 479 4.91 24.66 -4.30
C ALA A 479 6.40 24.57 -4.65
N THR A 480 7.26 24.29 -3.66
CA THR A 480 8.54 25.03 -3.53
C THR A 480 9.77 24.30 -2.95
N LEU A 481 10.90 24.46 -3.65
CA LEU A 481 12.21 23.82 -3.41
C LEU A 481 13.06 24.37 -2.22
N ASP A 482 12.90 23.89 -0.98
CA ASP A 482 14.02 23.82 -0.01
C ASP A 482 15.16 22.94 -0.56
N ALA A 483 16.23 23.62 -0.98
CA ALA A 483 17.41 23.03 -1.59
C ALA A 483 18.30 22.20 -0.64
N SER A 484 18.13 22.25 0.68
CA SER A 484 19.15 21.83 1.67
C SER A 484 19.48 20.34 1.63
N TRP A 485 18.54 19.54 1.14
CA TRP A 485 18.53 18.10 1.33
C TRP A 485 18.76 17.41 -0.01
N VAL A 486 19.90 16.75 -0.10
CA VAL A 486 20.68 16.53 -1.34
C VAL A 486 21.37 15.15 -1.44
N PRO A 487 20.85 14.04 -0.91
CA PRO A 487 21.64 12.80 -0.93
C PRO A 487 21.87 12.15 -2.32
N THR A 488 22.58 11.00 -2.42
CA THR A 488 22.80 10.23 -3.67
C THR A 488 22.73 8.67 -3.61
N LEU A 489 22.04 8.06 -4.58
CA LEU A 489 22.03 6.60 -4.82
C LEU A 489 23.02 6.18 -5.90
N SER A 490 23.37 4.89 -5.93
CA SER A 490 23.80 4.22 -7.17
C SER A 490 22.67 4.13 -8.25
N LEU A 491 22.91 3.40 -9.34
CA LEU A 491 22.12 3.43 -10.59
C LEU A 491 21.07 2.30 -10.70
N GLY A 492 19.99 2.49 -11.46
CA GLY A 492 18.92 1.49 -11.63
C GLY A 492 17.79 1.63 -10.62
N ALA A 493 17.62 2.82 -10.10
CA ALA A 493 16.62 3.11 -9.10
C ALA A 493 15.16 2.97 -9.62
N LEU A 494 14.21 2.84 -8.69
CA LEU A 494 12.74 2.98 -8.63
C LEU A 494 12.38 2.84 -7.18
N PRO A 495 11.42 3.50 -6.52
CA PRO A 495 11.30 3.12 -5.11
C PRO A 495 9.85 2.65 -4.55
N SER A 496 9.25 2.70 -3.29
CA SER A 496 8.04 1.99 -2.69
C SER A 496 7.62 1.91 -1.13
N VAL A 497 8.03 2.68 -0.09
CA VAL A 497 7.22 3.18 1.12
C VAL A 497 7.95 4.23 1.84
N LEU A 498 7.34 5.38 1.99
CA LEU A 498 7.93 6.56 2.46
C LEU A 498 7.25 6.81 3.83
N LEU A 499 7.98 6.51 4.92
CA LEU A 499 7.60 6.60 6.34
C LEU A 499 8.63 7.18 7.39
N PRO A 500 8.21 8.05 8.34
CA PRO A 500 9.06 8.66 9.38
C PRO A 500 8.50 8.82 10.81
N ASP A 501 9.41 8.85 11.77
CA ASP A 501 9.19 8.57 13.19
C ASP A 501 8.48 9.60 14.10
N GLY A 502 7.95 10.69 13.58
CA GLY A 502 7.44 11.81 14.38
C GLY A 502 8.50 12.60 15.20
N ALA A 503 9.77 12.21 15.18
CA ALA A 503 10.89 12.70 15.99
C ALA A 503 12.11 13.23 15.18
N GLY A 504 11.95 13.51 13.88
CA GLY A 504 13.01 14.03 13.00
C GLY A 504 13.95 12.96 12.43
N SER A 505 13.60 11.69 12.61
CA SER A 505 14.27 10.53 12.05
C SER A 505 13.24 9.48 11.58
N VAL A 506 13.67 8.24 11.26
CA VAL A 506 13.15 7.72 9.98
C VAL A 506 13.37 6.27 9.56
N PHE A 507 12.40 5.57 8.95
CA PHE A 507 12.44 4.11 8.67
C PHE A 507 12.27 3.65 7.20
N LEU A 508 13.21 2.87 6.65
CA LEU A 508 13.47 2.69 5.20
C LEU A 508 12.80 1.54 4.39
N GLY A 509 13.44 0.95 3.35
CA GLY A 509 12.69 0.34 2.24
C GLY A 509 13.24 0.12 0.79
N GLY A 510 13.22 -1.07 0.13
CA GLY A 510 13.26 -1.21 -1.38
C GLY A 510 14.11 -2.20 -2.29
N ALA A 511 14.62 -1.68 -3.46
CA ALA A 511 15.44 -2.21 -4.64
C ALA A 511 16.97 -1.93 -5.23
N PHE A 512 18.11 -1.60 -4.55
CA PHE A 512 19.49 -1.17 -4.89
C PHE A 512 20.76 -1.60 -4.06
N ASN A 513 21.95 -0.99 -4.18
CA ASN A 513 23.18 -1.35 -3.41
C ASN A 513 23.98 -0.26 -2.60
N VAL A 514 24.32 0.93 -3.13
CA VAL A 514 25.40 1.82 -2.58
C VAL A 514 24.99 3.26 -2.17
N VAL A 515 25.51 3.80 -1.05
CA VAL A 515 25.01 5.03 -0.39
C VAL A 515 25.94 6.18 -0.06
N ASN A 516 25.78 7.36 -0.71
CA ASN A 516 26.75 8.47 -0.61
C ASN A 516 28.20 7.92 -0.75
N GLY A 517 28.36 6.83 -1.53
CA GLY A 517 29.59 6.04 -1.68
C GLY A 517 29.69 4.74 -0.86
N GLU A 518 28.92 4.54 0.20
CA GLU A 518 29.08 3.44 1.16
C GLU A 518 28.40 2.12 0.71
N ASN A 519 29.19 1.05 0.60
CA ASN A 519 28.74 -0.32 0.32
C ASN A 519 28.30 -1.05 1.60
N CYS A 520 27.35 -0.44 2.32
CA CYS A 520 26.66 -1.12 3.40
C CYS A 520 25.18 -0.76 3.24
N CYS A 521 24.29 -1.70 3.07
CA CYS A 521 24.34 -3.11 3.42
C CYS A 521 23.56 -4.00 2.41
N THR A 522 22.62 -4.85 2.85
CA THR A 522 21.63 -5.50 1.97
C THR A 522 20.25 -5.58 2.63
N GLY A 523 19.17 -5.54 1.85
CA GLY A 523 17.78 -5.24 2.23
C GLY A 523 17.38 -4.56 3.56
N ILE A 524 18.27 -3.93 4.33
CA ILE A 524 17.97 -3.04 5.45
C ILE A 524 19.13 -2.15 6.00
N ALA A 525 18.88 -0.85 6.13
CA ALA A 525 19.60 0.39 6.65
C ALA A 525 17.95 3.27 7.39
N LYS A 526 18.13 4.04 8.54
CA LYS A 526 17.59 5.35 9.13
C LYS A 526 18.50 6.54 8.82
N LEU A 527 18.06 7.78 9.10
CA LEU A 527 18.75 9.05 8.80
C LEU A 527 18.20 10.26 9.59
N SER A 528 18.95 11.37 9.66
CA SER A 528 18.43 12.68 10.11
C SER A 528 17.67 13.43 9.01
N ALA A 529 16.39 13.73 9.25
CA ALA A 529 15.41 14.25 8.29
C ALA A 529 15.60 15.71 7.85
N THR A 530 16.49 16.38 8.56
CA THR A 530 16.94 17.74 8.30
C THR A 530 18.23 17.75 7.46
N GLY A 531 18.67 18.94 7.05
CA GLY A 531 19.98 19.13 6.41
C GLY A 531 20.13 18.34 5.12
N ALA A 532 21.33 17.78 4.87
CA ALA A 532 21.66 17.02 3.66
C ALA A 532 21.06 15.60 3.61
N GLY A 533 20.61 15.08 4.74
CA GLY A 533 20.41 13.66 4.99
C GLY A 533 21.73 12.92 5.30
N LEU A 534 21.98 12.63 6.60
CA LEU A 534 23.13 11.85 7.08
C LEU A 534 22.83 10.61 7.96
N ARG A 535 23.80 9.68 7.92
CA ARG A 535 23.93 8.32 8.51
C ARG A 535 24.05 8.36 10.08
N ASP A 536 23.17 7.69 10.85
CA ASP A 536 23.28 7.34 12.32
C ASP A 536 24.00 5.97 12.67
N THR A 537 25.34 5.82 12.70
CA THR A 537 26.11 4.53 12.46
C THR A 537 25.96 3.35 13.43
N SER A 538 25.00 3.35 14.34
CA SER A 538 24.86 2.44 15.51
C SER A 538 24.59 0.94 15.21
N TRP A 539 24.96 0.47 14.02
CA TRP A 539 24.16 -0.45 13.24
C TRP A 539 25.03 -1.08 12.11
N ASN A 540 25.40 -2.39 12.08
CA ASN A 540 25.96 -3.14 10.90
C ASN A 540 25.65 -4.69 10.91
N ILE A 541 25.25 -5.45 9.85
CA ILE A 541 24.71 -5.18 8.47
C ILE A 541 25.00 -6.31 7.43
N ASN A 542 24.12 -7.35 7.25
CA ASN A 542 23.99 -8.29 6.10
C ASN A 542 22.69 -8.03 5.17
N LEU A 543 21.86 -8.97 4.63
CA LEU A 543 20.61 -8.78 3.74
C LEU A 543 20.37 -9.79 2.49
N SER A 544 19.22 -10.25 1.92
CA SER A 544 19.04 -11.72 1.59
C SER A 544 18.68 -12.60 0.30
N GLY A 545 19.50 -12.98 -0.69
CA GLY A 545 19.15 -13.96 -1.80
C GLY A 545 18.05 -13.68 -2.87
N SER A 546 17.45 -14.73 -3.46
CA SER A 546 16.72 -14.79 -4.77
C SER A 546 15.49 -13.90 -5.04
N GLN A 547 15.26 -12.87 -4.20
CA GLN A 547 14.28 -11.78 -4.25
C GLN A 547 14.59 -10.56 -3.28
N ARG A 548 15.41 -10.61 -2.19
CA ARG A 548 15.69 -9.63 -1.03
C ARG A 548 14.77 -8.45 -0.49
N SER A 549 13.44 -8.37 -0.67
CA SER A 549 12.76 -7.12 -1.14
C SER A 549 11.41 -6.56 -0.59
N ILE A 550 11.20 -5.23 -0.61
CA ILE A 550 10.26 -4.49 0.30
C ILE A 550 9.14 -3.52 -0.26
N ASN A 551 7.86 -3.62 0.22
CA ASN A 551 6.56 -2.79 0.36
C ASN A 551 5.26 -2.92 1.51
N ALA A 552 4.92 -3.34 2.86
CA ALA A 552 5.32 -3.61 4.44
C ALA A 552 6.28 -2.84 5.67
N LEU A 553 6.66 -1.59 6.37
CA LEU A 553 6.48 0.02 6.80
C LEU A 553 5.26 1.11 7.32
N ALA A 554 4.75 1.38 8.61
CA ALA A 554 3.73 2.27 9.42
C ALA A 554 3.57 1.95 11.00
N LEU A 555 3.46 2.80 12.10
CA LEU A 555 3.81 2.54 13.60
C LEU A 555 2.86 2.12 14.83
N ASP A 556 3.40 1.53 15.94
CA ASP A 556 3.02 1.66 17.40
C ASP A 556 3.84 2.70 18.16
N GLY A 557 3.17 3.31 19.15
CA GLY A 557 3.78 4.03 20.27
C GLY A 557 4.45 3.17 21.35
N ALA A 558 5.07 2.04 21.02
CA ALA A 558 6.04 1.35 21.89
C ALA A 558 7.42 1.16 21.21
N GLY A 559 7.58 1.55 19.94
CA GLY A 559 8.82 1.53 19.17
C GLY A 559 9.10 0.25 18.38
N ASN A 560 8.19 -0.74 18.41
CA ASN A 560 8.47 -2.16 18.14
C ASN A 560 7.85 -2.66 16.84
N ILE A 561 8.43 -3.56 16.02
CA ILE A 561 8.10 -3.51 14.56
C ILE A 561 8.25 -4.79 13.63
N TYR A 562 7.49 -4.96 12.49
CA TYR A 562 6.82 -6.24 12.02
C TYR A 562 6.72 -6.63 10.48
N LEU A 563 7.32 -7.76 9.97
CA LEU A 563 7.93 -7.99 8.59
C LEU A 563 7.10 -8.71 7.52
N ALA A 564 6.77 -7.97 6.48
CA ALA A 564 6.16 -8.45 5.25
C ALA A 564 7.07 -8.49 3.98
N GLY A 565 7.19 -9.55 3.17
CA GLY A 565 7.61 -9.57 1.73
C GLY A 565 9.07 -9.44 1.32
N ASN A 566 9.75 -10.19 0.43
CA ASN A 566 9.51 -11.45 -0.30
C ASN A 566 10.75 -12.44 -0.37
N PHE A 567 11.29 -12.99 0.74
CA PHE A 567 12.78 -13.34 0.97
C PHE A 567 12.94 -14.96 1.36
N SER A 568 14.03 -15.75 1.61
CA SER A 568 14.96 -16.12 2.76
C SER A 568 16.09 -15.30 3.52
N GLY A 569 16.05 -14.91 4.82
CA GLY A 569 17.30 -14.70 5.66
C GLY A 569 17.45 -13.65 6.78
N LEU A 570 18.33 -13.89 7.78
CA LEU A 570 18.95 -12.86 8.64
C LEU A 570 20.24 -13.37 9.34
N SER A 571 21.10 -12.42 9.76
CA SER A 571 22.29 -12.57 10.61
C SER A 571 22.77 -11.32 11.39
N GLN A 572 22.24 -11.00 12.59
CA GLN A 572 22.82 -9.87 13.38
C GLN A 572 24.17 -10.23 13.90
N ALA A 573 25.12 -9.30 13.75
CA ALA A 573 26.47 -9.46 14.27
C ALA A 573 27.06 -10.86 13.95
N GLY A 574 26.81 -11.37 12.74
CA GLY A 574 27.31 -12.66 12.23
C GLY A 574 26.51 -13.92 12.62
N ASN A 575 25.45 -13.82 13.42
CA ASN A 575 24.67 -15.00 13.87
C ASN A 575 23.69 -15.52 12.79
N SER A 576 22.86 -16.56 13.02
CA SER A 576 21.87 -17.04 12.02
C SER A 576 20.80 -17.94 12.61
N PHE A 577 19.61 -17.88 12.02
CA PHE A 577 18.38 -18.57 12.41
C PHE A 577 17.61 -18.90 11.08
N VAL A 578 16.50 -19.65 11.02
CA VAL A 578 15.65 -19.79 9.79
C VAL A 578 14.33 -19.05 9.99
N ARG A 579 13.32 -19.17 9.08
CA ARG A 579 11.90 -18.75 9.15
C ARG A 579 11.39 -18.17 7.81
N GLN A 580 10.11 -18.18 7.37
CA GLN A 580 9.58 -17.67 6.06
C GLN A 580 8.41 -16.53 5.85
N GLY A 581 8.65 -15.21 6.14
CA GLY A 581 7.91 -13.86 6.22
C GLY A 581 6.86 -13.46 7.37
N LEU A 582 7.28 -12.63 8.37
CA LEU A 582 6.70 -11.97 9.61
C LEU A 582 7.86 -11.07 10.25
N ALA A 583 7.70 -10.27 11.35
CA ALA A 583 8.72 -9.86 12.40
C ALA A 583 8.16 -9.58 13.83
N ARG A 584 9.06 -9.46 14.84
CA ARG A 584 9.31 -8.38 15.87
C ARG A 584 10.83 -8.27 16.06
N ALA A 585 11.41 -7.12 16.43
CA ALA A 585 10.79 -5.80 16.59
C ALA A 585 10.98 -5.22 17.96
N LEU A 586 12.14 -5.42 18.58
CA LEU A 586 12.46 -4.64 19.76
C LEU A 586 12.76 -3.18 19.40
N ALA A 587 12.02 -2.27 20.01
CA ALA A 587 12.39 -0.85 20.10
C ALA A 587 13.77 -0.67 20.77
N SER A 588 14.08 -1.56 21.71
CA SER A 588 15.29 -1.49 22.52
C SER A 588 16.55 -1.81 21.74
N GLY A 589 17.60 -1.03 22.01
CA GLY A 589 18.96 -1.32 21.60
C GLY A 589 19.22 -0.98 20.13
N ALA A 590 20.11 -1.74 19.51
CA ALA A 590 20.48 -1.52 18.12
C ALA A 590 19.49 -2.22 17.19
N GLY A 591 18.19 -2.15 17.50
CA GLY A 591 17.15 -2.93 16.85
C GLY A 591 17.52 -4.42 16.80
N ASP A 592 17.35 -5.15 17.93
CA ASP A 592 17.73 -6.56 18.10
C ASP A 592 16.54 -7.57 18.06
N ILE A 593 16.81 -8.88 18.04
CA ILE A 593 15.73 -9.89 17.94
C ILE A 593 14.91 -10.04 19.17
N ASP A 594 13.66 -10.31 18.86
CA ASP A 594 12.78 -10.99 19.76
C ASP A 594 12.77 -12.53 19.60
N PRO A 595 13.17 -13.33 20.61
CA PRO A 595 13.17 -14.80 20.50
C PRO A 595 11.97 -15.55 21.10
N VAL A 596 11.13 -14.97 21.98
CA VAL A 596 10.40 -15.68 23.08
C VAL A 596 9.06 -16.40 22.74
N TRP A 597 8.99 -17.08 21.59
CA TRP A 597 7.79 -17.54 20.81
C TRP A 597 8.32 -18.83 20.09
N SER A 598 7.57 -19.80 19.52
CA SER A 598 8.18 -20.96 18.76
C SER A 598 7.51 -21.41 17.42
N PRO A 599 8.28 -21.59 16.33
CA PRO A 599 7.93 -21.32 14.91
C PRO A 599 6.61 -21.85 14.30
N GLN A 600 5.82 -21.00 13.59
CA GLN A 600 4.60 -21.30 12.77
C GLN A 600 4.21 -20.19 11.71
N GLN A 601 4.44 -20.37 10.41
CA GLN A 601 3.88 -19.53 9.32
C GLN A 601 3.80 -20.32 7.99
N LEU A 602 2.90 -20.14 6.98
CA LEU A 602 2.93 -20.84 5.62
C LEU A 602 3.63 -19.88 4.59
N ALA A 603 4.49 -20.31 3.60
CA ALA A 603 5.47 -19.37 2.93
C ALA A 603 5.26 -19.17 1.51
N PHE A 604 4.95 -17.94 1.29
CA PHE A 604 5.25 -17.25 0.11
C PHE A 604 5.81 -15.89 0.87
N GLY A 605 6.03 -14.55 0.66
CA GLY A 605 6.17 -13.40 -0.27
C GLY A 605 5.57 -12.00 0.03
N TYR A 606 5.06 -11.63 1.22
CA TYR A 606 4.09 -10.53 1.56
C TYR A 606 4.11 -9.12 0.82
N ALA A 607 3.01 -8.35 0.54
CA ALA A 607 2.95 -7.07 -0.24
C ALA A 607 2.63 -5.76 0.50
N SER A 608 1.85 -5.69 1.59
CA SER A 608 2.04 -4.63 2.62
C SER A 608 1.18 -4.78 3.89
N LEU A 609 0.89 -3.70 4.66
CA LEU A 609 0.37 -3.64 6.05
C LEU A 609 -0.02 -2.16 6.46
N ALA A 610 -0.65 -1.81 7.61
CA ALA A 610 -0.57 -0.49 8.37
C ALA A 610 -1.12 -0.54 9.82
N LEU A 611 -1.84 0.45 10.44
CA LEU A 611 -1.96 0.52 11.93
C LEU A 611 -3.03 1.31 12.75
N PRO A 612 -3.67 0.68 13.79
CA PRO A 612 -4.68 1.30 14.69
C PRO A 612 -5.05 0.63 16.08
N GLY A 613 -4.29 -0.35 16.63
CA GLY A 613 -4.36 -0.74 18.06
C GLY A 613 -5.37 -1.74 18.70
N ASP A 614 -6.25 -2.52 18.03
CA ASP A 614 -7.18 -3.46 18.74
C ASP A 614 -6.53 -4.70 19.39
N GLY A 615 -5.23 -4.91 19.23
CA GLY A 615 -4.57 -6.14 19.64
C GLY A 615 -4.90 -7.28 18.68
N ARG A 616 -4.82 -6.97 17.37
CA ARG A 616 -4.81 -7.88 16.19
C ARG A 616 -3.92 -7.28 15.11
N ILE A 617 -4.04 -7.65 13.83
CA ILE A 617 -3.09 -7.22 12.76
C ILE A 617 -3.43 -7.77 11.36
N TYR A 618 -4.56 -8.40 11.04
CA TYR A 618 -5.20 -8.57 9.68
C TYR A 618 -4.42 -9.43 8.60
N VAL A 619 -4.88 -10.35 7.69
CA VAL A 619 -3.95 -10.75 6.55
C VAL A 619 -4.24 -11.41 5.22
N VAL A 620 -3.49 -11.00 4.16
CA VAL A 620 -3.70 -11.47 2.78
C VAL A 620 -2.49 -11.88 1.87
N SER A 621 -2.77 -12.41 0.66
CA SER A 621 -2.08 -13.42 -0.17
C SER A 621 -1.05 -13.07 -1.31
N GLY A 622 -0.81 -13.80 -2.44
CA GLY A 622 0.09 -13.35 -3.56
C GLY A 622 -0.41 -13.46 -5.02
N ILE A 623 0.31 -13.00 -6.07
CA ILE A 623 -0.17 -12.86 -7.49
C ILE A 623 -0.47 -14.21 -8.23
N TRP A 624 -1.61 -14.90 -8.00
CA TRP A 624 -1.65 -16.39 -8.07
C TRP A 624 -3.03 -17.12 -7.88
N PHE A 625 -3.06 -18.40 -7.37
CA PHE A 625 -4.26 -19.20 -6.99
C PHE A 625 -4.25 -20.12 -5.68
N PRO A 626 -5.25 -20.31 -4.74
CA PRO A 626 -6.01 -19.47 -3.73
C PRO A 626 -5.30 -18.24 -3.12
N GLY A 627 -5.83 -17.32 -2.26
CA GLY A 627 -7.22 -16.90 -1.90
C GLY A 627 -7.68 -16.37 -0.49
N TRP A 628 -7.42 -15.20 0.13
CA TRP A 628 -7.26 -15.09 1.63
C TRP A 628 -7.28 -13.71 2.49
N VAL A 629 -8.02 -13.42 3.63
CA VAL A 629 -7.65 -12.64 4.93
C VAL A 629 -7.61 -13.48 6.29
N PHE A 630 -6.50 -13.79 7.03
CA PHE A 630 -6.45 -14.61 8.32
C PHE A 630 -6.52 -13.70 9.58
N ALA A 631 -6.26 -14.31 10.77
CA ALA A 631 -5.84 -13.93 12.12
C ALA A 631 -4.32 -13.91 12.33
N LEU A 632 -3.84 -13.78 13.59
CA LEU A 632 -2.51 -13.61 14.24
C LEU A 632 -2.80 -12.70 15.51
N SER A 633 -1.98 -12.55 16.56
CA SER A 633 -2.41 -11.95 17.88
C SER A 633 -1.28 -11.61 18.87
N THR A 634 -1.36 -10.58 19.74
CA THR A 634 -0.27 -9.74 20.28
C THR A 634 0.96 -10.37 20.93
N SER A 635 0.81 -11.59 21.42
CA SER A 635 1.38 -11.86 22.75
C SER A 635 2.09 -13.19 22.79
N GLY A 636 3.42 -13.15 22.93
CA GLY A 636 4.27 -14.24 23.43
C GLY A 636 4.43 -15.46 22.52
N THR A 637 3.37 -15.84 21.81
CA THR A 637 3.39 -16.68 20.62
C THR A 637 2.36 -16.13 19.63
N GLY A 638 1.15 -15.87 20.13
CA GLY A 638 -0.04 -15.18 19.61
C GLY A 638 -1.31 -16.05 19.66
N LEU A 639 -2.46 -15.61 20.24
CA LEU A 639 -3.53 -16.48 20.84
C LEU A 639 -5.02 -16.18 20.40
N TRP A 640 -5.94 -17.16 20.27
CA TRP A 640 -7.09 -17.15 19.31
C TRP A 640 -8.61 -17.05 19.76
N ASP A 641 -9.54 -16.85 18.80
CA ASP A 641 -10.93 -16.32 18.99
C ASP A 641 -12.09 -16.66 17.94
N GLN A 642 -12.03 -17.73 17.11
CA GLN A 642 -12.98 -18.22 16.04
C GLN A 642 -13.24 -17.55 14.62
N SER A 643 -13.81 -18.34 13.68
CA SER A 643 -14.65 -17.98 12.48
C SER A 643 -14.15 -17.37 11.15
N TRP A 644 -12.96 -16.79 11.09
CA TRP A 644 -12.81 -15.52 10.37
C TRP A 644 -12.11 -15.71 9.01
N ASN A 645 -12.89 -16.20 8.02
CA ASN A 645 -12.44 -17.25 7.10
C ASN A 645 -12.44 -16.91 5.58
N VAL A 646 -11.38 -16.39 4.91
CA VAL A 646 -11.68 -15.39 3.82
C VAL A 646 -10.98 -15.29 2.41
N THR A 647 -11.56 -15.72 1.27
CA THR A 647 -11.42 -17.10 0.75
C THR A 647 -11.79 -17.46 -0.77
N SER A 648 -12.30 -16.65 -1.71
CA SER A 648 -11.70 -14.63 -3.71
C SER A 648 -11.11 -14.71 -5.24
N ASN A 649 -11.63 -14.10 -6.42
CA ASN A 649 -11.27 -14.17 -7.97
C ASN A 649 -10.15 -13.52 -9.00
N GLY A 650 -9.02 -12.83 -8.69
CA GLY A 650 -7.64 -12.84 -9.32
C GLY A 650 -6.26 -12.50 -8.51
N SER A 651 -5.88 -11.29 -8.00
CA SER A 651 -4.59 -10.88 -7.34
C SER A 651 -4.60 -9.46 -6.71
N LEU A 652 -3.88 -9.16 -5.59
CA LEU A 652 -3.70 -7.83 -4.93
C LEU A 652 -2.27 -7.17 -4.64
N PHE A 653 -2.06 -6.09 -3.82
CA PHE A 653 -0.70 -5.52 -3.41
C PHE A 653 -0.38 -4.69 -2.05
N GLN A 654 -1.15 -4.48 -0.93
CA GLN A 654 -0.75 -3.78 0.38
C GLN A 654 -1.69 -3.82 1.66
N ILE A 655 -1.60 -3.02 2.76
CA ILE A 655 -2.65 -2.58 3.74
C ILE A 655 -2.54 -1.13 4.30
N LEU A 656 -3.56 -0.69 5.05
CA LEU A 656 -3.76 0.55 5.82
C LEU A 656 -4.50 0.39 7.22
N ALA A 657 -4.68 1.40 8.12
CA ALA A 657 -5.67 1.54 9.22
C ALA A 657 -5.98 2.94 9.92
N ALA A 658 -7.01 3.07 10.83
CA ALA A 658 -7.61 4.30 11.47
C ALA A 658 -8.35 4.17 12.91
N GLY A 659 -9.55 4.80 13.17
CA GLY A 659 -10.44 4.87 14.44
C GLY A 659 -11.78 4.04 14.79
N ASN A 660 -12.95 4.00 14.06
CA ASN A 660 -14.22 3.16 14.17
C ASN A 660 -14.82 2.05 13.12
N THR A 661 -15.09 2.12 11.77
CA THR A 661 -15.64 1.05 10.76
C THR A 661 -14.56 0.48 9.75
N LEU A 662 -14.60 -0.13 8.50
CA LEU A 662 -13.44 -0.74 7.66
C LEU A 662 -13.44 -0.59 6.09
N TYR A 663 -12.34 -0.98 5.35
CA TYR A 663 -12.00 -0.86 3.89
C TYR A 663 -10.84 -1.78 3.15
N VAL A 664 -10.84 -2.35 1.84
CA VAL A 664 -9.76 -3.03 0.84
C VAL A 664 -10.16 -3.60 -0.59
N GLY A 665 -9.33 -3.86 -1.68
CA GLY A 665 -9.57 -4.82 -2.85
C GLY A 665 -8.55 -5.23 -4.05
N GLY A 666 -8.89 -5.84 -5.22
CA GLY A 666 -7.97 -6.62 -6.15
C GLY A 666 -8.60 -7.91 -6.77
N SER A 667 -7.95 -8.87 -7.45
CA SER A 667 -8.42 -9.80 -8.55
C SER A 667 -9.87 -10.11 -8.99
N PHE A 668 -10.94 -9.71 -8.34
CA PHE A 668 -12.15 -10.49 -8.24
C PHE A 668 -13.50 -9.99 -8.80
N THR A 669 -14.55 -10.81 -8.60
CA THR A 669 -15.99 -10.66 -8.91
C THR A 669 -17.00 -10.84 -7.72
N ALA A 670 -16.71 -11.50 -6.59
CA ALA A 670 -17.73 -11.79 -5.53
C ALA A 670 -17.18 -11.71 -4.07
N ILE A 671 -17.44 -12.58 -3.03
CA ILE A 671 -16.80 -12.82 -1.61
C ILE A 671 -17.45 -13.20 -0.17
N GLY A 672 -17.94 -14.42 0.14
CA GLY A 672 -18.80 -14.79 1.30
C GLY A 672 -20.33 -15.02 1.13
N GLY A 673 -20.95 -15.09 -0.07
CA GLY A 673 -22.42 -15.02 -0.46
C GLY A 673 -22.96 -14.08 -1.66
N GLN A 674 -22.57 -12.78 -1.82
CA GLN A 674 -22.66 -11.74 -2.93
C GLN A 674 -21.44 -11.33 -3.89
N PRO A 675 -21.68 -11.11 -5.17
CA PRO A 675 -20.85 -10.24 -6.05
C PRO A 675 -20.22 -8.95 -5.41
N ARG A 676 -18.97 -8.57 -5.79
CA ARG A 676 -18.08 -7.49 -5.26
C ARG A 676 -16.77 -7.34 -6.13
N GLN A 677 -16.45 -6.20 -6.80
CA GLN A 677 -15.33 -6.01 -7.79
C GLN A 677 -14.51 -4.71 -7.81
N GLY A 678 -14.09 -4.29 -6.65
CA GLY A 678 -12.93 -3.42 -6.55
C GLY A 678 -12.32 -3.42 -5.18
N ILE A 679 -13.23 -3.58 -4.23
CA ILE A 679 -13.27 -3.09 -2.85
C ILE A 679 -14.63 -3.24 -2.11
N ALA A 680 -14.58 -3.51 -0.80
CA ALA A 680 -15.65 -3.43 0.19
C ALA A 680 -15.39 -2.38 1.29
N ALA A 681 -16.31 -2.21 2.25
CA ALA A 681 -16.11 -1.65 3.59
C ALA A 681 -16.62 -2.65 4.64
N PHE A 682 -16.02 -2.77 5.83
CA PHE A 682 -16.32 -3.83 6.81
C PHE A 682 -16.49 -3.33 8.29
N PRO A 683 -17.23 -3.99 9.16
CA PRO A 683 -17.65 -3.41 11.06
C PRO A 683 -16.89 -3.72 12.34
N LEU A 684 -16.11 -2.80 12.81
CA LEU A 684 -15.00 -3.20 13.65
C LEU A 684 -15.44 -3.63 15.06
N ASP A 685 -16.50 -2.95 15.45
CA ASP A 685 -17.51 -3.19 16.45
C ASP A 685 -18.34 -4.49 16.29
N GLY A 686 -18.77 -4.84 15.08
CA GLY A 686 -19.80 -5.84 14.77
C GLY A 686 -21.16 -5.27 14.33
N LEU A 687 -21.26 -3.96 14.13
CA LEU A 687 -22.49 -3.20 13.92
C LEU A 687 -22.48 -2.49 12.56
N PHE A 688 -23.27 -2.93 11.58
CA PHE A 688 -23.48 -2.13 10.36
C PHE A 688 -24.03 -0.78 10.76
N GLY A 689 -23.38 0.32 10.39
CA GLY A 689 -23.77 1.65 10.82
C GLY A 689 -25.16 2.04 10.30
N ASP A 690 -26.19 1.83 11.12
CA ASP A 690 -27.55 2.30 10.88
C ASP A 690 -27.76 3.66 11.54
N GLY A 691 -27.96 4.69 10.72
CA GLY A 691 -28.15 6.08 11.16
C GLY A 691 -29.52 6.34 11.80
N LEU A 692 -29.88 5.55 12.82
CA LEU A 692 -31.20 5.50 13.46
C LEU A 692 -31.17 5.60 14.98
N GLU A 693 -30.10 5.18 15.68
CA GLU A 693 -30.07 5.23 17.16
C GLU A 693 -30.01 6.67 17.72
N ASP A 694 -29.46 7.63 16.96
CA ASP A 694 -29.22 9.02 17.40
C ASP A 694 -30.50 9.91 17.37
N ARG A 695 -31.66 9.31 17.69
CA ARG A 695 -32.98 9.99 17.76
C ARG A 695 -33.88 9.55 18.92
N VAL A 696 -33.35 8.88 19.96
CA VAL A 696 -34.12 8.57 21.18
C VAL A 696 -33.35 8.86 22.47
N GLN A 697 -33.00 10.13 22.69
CA GLN A 697 -32.98 10.78 24.02
C GLN A 697 -33.52 12.22 23.91
#